data_AF-A0A6J0AF75-F1
#
_entry.id   AF-A0A6J0AF75-F1
#
_cell.length_a   1.000
_cell.length_b   1.000
_cell.length_c   1.000
_cell.angle_alpha   90.00
_cell.angle_beta   90.00
_cell.angle_gamma   90.00
#
_symmetry.space_group_name_H-M   'P 1'
#
loop_
_entity.id
_entity.type
_entity.pdbx_description
1 polymer ?
#
loop_
_entity_poly.entity_id
_entity_poly.type
_entity_poly.pdbx_seq_one_letter_code
_entity_poly.pdbx_strand_id
1 'polypeptide(L)'
;MSGSKKKKITKAERLKQLQEEEEKRQKEEEEARVKHEKEEMERLEIQRTEKEKWRKLEAKALERSNEELEELYLLERCFPEAEKLKREKRLLSQWKHYIQCDGSPDPSISQEINTFISLWKEETNETFEAVIAKSKLVLNLIERLKLILLETPPYDLQDKNIAQYQGSILELRELLHLKFNIATEILLRQASTLADLDSGNMEKVIQDENVTLYVWANLKKNPRYRSVRFSETQIGFEIPRILATSDIALRLLHTHYDHVTPLRPVPAASQENTSTVTPVVKGEVKSVETAISKNLQEERKQQENESHSVHEEETEVMEEQDDTERQTEEPEATKCDLEMKLLSETVSAAQMLLLENASEKPYSFEDPEVDLYQFTTLGGVYHLDILELPPQCKPVKGWMIVEILKEGLQKYVYPPETTEDFEMENAFPPIEVMLKVHENVIFFEAPMVARWDAEGKHWKTDGISNVSYQPEDRLITFSLETFGPVTLIQDAHVNMPYQSWELRPLDVNKVLLTVTTVFTEIQIQVKENLCMLASIKLNNKRHSSALEEKWMSPVSFIIALKEAGLNIFPTGHSHFYVVTNYKLPLVEMKAYRQMALLSSAFAFGWSRWNTECDPKNVVFKVREHLTKEEPSPNPNWNFLMFSGDRAQSLKINESSEAFSKALKEDTEFHSTLYHMVKDSASEEAMEKVGRSSCQFIDSVCHLLLSTRLLSYS
;
A
#
# COMPACT_ATOMS: atom_id res chain seq x y z
N MET A 1 0.02 34.14 -96.53
CA MET A 1 -0.13 34.96 -95.30
C MET A 1 0.31 34.10 -94.11
N SER A 2 0.98 34.71 -93.13
CA SER A 2 1.09 34.22 -91.74
C SER A 2 1.87 32.92 -91.48
N GLY A 3 2.78 32.95 -90.49
CA GLY A 3 3.29 31.75 -89.83
C GLY A 3 4.83 31.61 -89.74
N SER A 4 5.37 32.05 -88.60
CA SER A 4 6.69 31.80 -88.00
C SER A 4 7.69 30.87 -88.74
N LYS A 5 8.85 31.42 -89.14
CA LYS A 5 10.03 30.67 -89.63
C LYS A 5 10.68 29.89 -88.47
N LYS A 6 10.30 28.63 -88.26
CA LYS A 6 11.13 27.66 -87.52
C LYS A 6 12.20 27.08 -88.45
N LYS A 7 13.48 27.41 -88.19
CA LYS A 7 14.64 26.75 -88.82
C LYS A 7 14.57 25.24 -88.54
N LYS A 8 14.60 24.42 -89.59
CA LYS A 8 14.75 22.95 -89.48
C LYS A 8 16.14 22.65 -88.92
N ILE A 9 16.18 22.21 -87.67
CA ILE A 9 17.38 21.67 -87.01
C ILE A 9 17.85 20.45 -87.82
N THR A 10 19.12 20.45 -88.22
CA THR A 10 19.72 19.39 -89.04
C THR A 10 19.81 18.09 -88.22
N LYS A 11 19.75 16.90 -88.85
CA LYS A 11 19.81 15.60 -88.14
C LYS A 11 21.04 15.48 -87.21
N ALA A 12 22.13 16.16 -87.57
CA ALA A 12 23.36 16.27 -86.78
C ALA A 12 23.24 17.21 -85.55
N GLU A 13 22.47 18.30 -85.61
CA GLU A 13 22.26 19.20 -84.46
C GLU A 13 21.31 18.60 -83.42
N ARG A 14 20.30 17.82 -83.83
CA ARG A 14 19.46 17.04 -82.88
C ARG A 14 20.25 15.95 -82.16
N LEU A 15 21.18 15.30 -82.86
CA LEU A 15 22.07 14.30 -82.28
C LEU A 15 23.05 14.93 -81.30
N LYS A 16 23.58 16.12 -81.62
CA LYS A 16 24.41 16.91 -80.71
C LYS A 16 23.66 17.37 -79.47
N GLN A 17 22.42 17.84 -79.61
CA GLN A 17 21.57 18.23 -78.47
C GLN A 17 21.24 17.04 -77.57
N LEU A 18 20.92 15.88 -78.14
CA LEU A 18 20.70 14.65 -77.37
C LEU A 18 21.99 14.18 -76.66
N GLN A 19 23.14 14.28 -77.32
CA GLN A 19 24.44 13.98 -76.71
C GLN A 19 24.81 14.96 -75.60
N GLU A 20 24.62 16.26 -75.78
CA GLU A 20 24.84 17.26 -74.73
C GLU A 20 23.86 17.10 -73.55
N GLU A 21 22.59 16.75 -73.81
CA GLU A 21 21.59 16.53 -72.78
C GLU A 21 21.85 15.22 -72.00
N GLU A 22 22.33 14.18 -72.68
CA GLU A 22 22.75 12.92 -72.07
C GLU A 22 24.07 13.06 -71.30
N GLU A 23 25.03 13.82 -71.81
CA GLU A 23 26.30 14.14 -71.14
C GLU A 23 26.06 15.06 -69.94
N LYS A 24 25.09 15.99 -70.04
CA LYS A 24 24.66 16.83 -68.92
C LYS A 24 23.93 16.02 -67.84
N ARG A 25 23.06 15.09 -68.23
CA ARG A 25 22.39 14.15 -67.31
C ARG A 25 23.41 13.25 -66.60
N GLN A 26 24.42 12.74 -67.32
CA GLN A 26 25.52 11.96 -66.72
C GLN A 26 26.36 12.79 -65.75
N LYS A 27 26.64 14.05 -66.05
CA LYS A 27 27.32 14.97 -65.12
C LYS A 27 26.49 15.28 -63.88
N GLU A 28 25.19 15.54 -64.04
CA GLU A 28 24.28 15.78 -62.91
C GLU A 28 24.14 14.53 -62.02
N GLU A 29 24.10 13.33 -62.61
CA GLU A 29 24.04 12.06 -61.88
C GLU A 29 25.36 11.74 -61.17
N GLU A 30 26.50 12.06 -61.78
CA GLU A 30 27.82 11.92 -61.16
C GLU A 30 28.06 12.96 -60.04
N GLU A 31 27.62 14.21 -60.23
CA GLU A 31 27.63 15.24 -59.19
C GLU A 31 26.71 14.88 -58.02
N ALA A 32 25.52 14.32 -58.30
CA ALA A 32 24.62 13.81 -57.26
C ALA A 32 25.22 12.64 -56.49
N ARG A 33 25.90 11.71 -57.18
CA ARG A 33 26.61 10.58 -56.54
C ARG A 33 27.75 11.06 -55.66
N VAL A 34 28.60 11.96 -56.15
CA VAL A 34 29.71 12.54 -55.38
C VAL A 34 29.19 13.36 -54.19
N LYS A 35 28.06 14.07 -54.34
CA LYS A 35 27.43 14.78 -53.24
C LYS A 35 26.90 13.82 -52.18
N HIS A 36 26.22 12.75 -52.58
CA HIS A 36 25.76 11.71 -51.65
C HIS A 36 26.92 11.00 -50.94
N GLU A 37 28.00 10.67 -51.65
CA GLU A 37 29.22 10.08 -51.07
C GLU A 37 29.88 11.04 -50.06
N LYS A 38 29.94 12.35 -50.37
CA LYS A 38 30.45 13.35 -49.43
C LYS A 38 29.56 13.50 -48.19
N GLU A 39 28.24 13.53 -48.37
CA GLU A 39 27.28 13.61 -47.27
C GLU A 39 27.34 12.37 -46.37
N GLU A 40 27.48 11.16 -46.94
CA GLU A 40 27.69 9.93 -46.17
C GLU A 40 29.04 9.92 -45.44
N MET A 41 30.12 10.37 -46.08
CA MET A 41 31.43 10.50 -45.45
C MET A 41 31.43 11.51 -44.30
N GLU A 42 30.78 12.66 -44.48
CA GLU A 42 30.62 13.68 -43.44
C GLU A 42 29.77 13.15 -42.27
N ARG A 43 28.67 12.43 -42.55
CA ARG A 43 27.89 11.74 -41.52
C ARG A 43 28.71 10.73 -40.72
N LEU A 44 29.52 9.93 -41.41
CA LEU A 44 30.40 8.95 -40.76
C LEU A 44 31.49 9.62 -39.92
N GLU A 45 32.04 10.74 -40.37
CA GLU A 45 33.03 11.53 -39.63
C GLU A 45 32.41 12.19 -38.38
N ILE A 46 31.21 12.77 -38.50
CA ILE A 46 30.43 13.27 -37.36
C ILE A 46 30.16 12.14 -36.37
N GLN A 47 29.67 10.98 -36.84
CA GLN A 47 29.46 9.82 -35.96
C GLN A 47 30.74 9.35 -35.28
N ARG A 48 31.89 9.42 -35.96
CA ARG A 48 33.18 9.02 -35.39
C ARG A 48 33.62 9.99 -34.30
N THR A 49 33.54 11.29 -34.56
CA THR A 49 33.90 12.33 -33.58
C THR A 49 32.96 12.32 -32.38
N GLU A 50 31.66 12.12 -32.58
CA GLU A 50 30.68 11.92 -31.50
C GLU A 50 30.99 10.68 -30.67
N LYS A 51 31.29 9.54 -31.30
CA LYS A 51 31.71 8.31 -30.60
C LYS A 51 33.00 8.50 -29.81
N GLU A 52 33.96 9.25 -30.33
CA GLU A 52 35.20 9.55 -29.62
C GLU A 52 34.95 10.47 -28.41
N LYS A 53 34.15 11.52 -28.58
CA LYS A 53 33.69 12.38 -27.47
C LYS A 53 32.97 11.57 -26.41
N TRP A 54 32.07 10.67 -26.81
CA TRP A 54 31.35 9.77 -25.92
C TRP A 54 32.31 8.90 -25.10
N ARG A 55 33.31 8.26 -25.73
CA ARG A 55 34.32 7.46 -25.01
C ARG A 55 35.16 8.28 -24.04
N LYS A 56 35.50 9.52 -24.40
CA LYS A 56 36.26 10.42 -23.50
C LYS A 56 35.45 10.76 -22.25
N LEU A 57 34.15 11.04 -22.41
CA LEU A 57 33.26 11.30 -21.27
C LEU A 57 33.11 10.05 -20.39
N GLU A 58 32.99 8.87 -20.99
CA GLU A 58 32.89 7.60 -20.27
C GLU A 58 34.16 7.29 -19.47
N ALA A 59 35.35 7.52 -20.07
CA ALA A 59 36.62 7.36 -19.36
C ALA A 59 36.73 8.34 -18.17
N LYS A 60 36.37 9.62 -18.37
CA LYS A 60 36.41 10.63 -17.31
C LYS A 60 35.42 10.36 -16.17
N ALA A 61 34.27 9.77 -16.49
CA ALA A 61 33.29 9.33 -15.48
C ALA A 61 33.81 8.12 -14.70
N LEU A 62 34.44 7.16 -15.39
CA LEU A 62 35.03 5.99 -14.76
C LEU A 62 36.15 6.37 -13.78
N GLU A 63 36.98 7.37 -14.12
CA GLU A 63 38.02 7.90 -13.23
C GLU A 63 37.45 8.46 -11.92
N ARG A 64 36.32 9.17 -11.98
CA ARG A 64 35.63 9.74 -10.81
C ARG A 64 34.75 8.75 -10.07
N SER A 65 34.46 7.60 -10.67
CA SER A 65 33.41 6.69 -10.19
C SER A 65 33.62 6.21 -8.77
N ASN A 66 34.85 5.85 -8.40
CA ASN A 66 35.15 5.41 -7.05
C ASN A 66 34.92 6.53 -6.01
N GLU A 67 35.31 7.76 -6.32
CA GLU A 67 35.14 8.91 -5.43
C GLU A 67 33.66 9.26 -5.25
N GLU A 68 32.90 9.29 -6.35
CA GLU A 68 31.46 9.58 -6.34
C GLU A 68 30.66 8.50 -5.60
N LEU A 69 31.02 7.23 -5.76
CA LEU A 69 30.36 6.12 -5.07
C LEU A 69 30.68 6.11 -3.58
N GLU A 70 31.90 6.47 -3.17
CA GLU A 70 32.27 6.61 -1.77
C GLU A 70 31.51 7.78 -1.11
N GLU A 71 31.43 8.93 -1.77
CA GLU A 71 30.62 10.07 -1.28
C GLU A 71 29.13 9.67 -1.14
N LEU A 72 28.58 8.97 -2.14
CA LEU A 72 27.20 8.49 -2.07
C LEU A 72 27.01 7.49 -0.92
N TYR A 73 27.94 6.56 -0.71
CA TYR A 73 27.87 5.60 0.40
C TYR A 73 27.81 6.31 1.76
N LEU A 74 28.58 7.38 1.95
CA LEU A 74 28.53 8.20 3.16
C LEU A 74 27.17 8.92 3.32
N LEU A 75 26.61 9.45 2.24
CA LEU A 75 25.29 10.09 2.26
C LEU A 75 24.17 9.09 2.54
N GLU A 76 24.27 7.86 2.03
CA GLU A 76 23.29 6.79 2.26
C GLU A 76 23.32 6.22 3.69
N ARG A 77 24.29 6.62 4.54
CA ARG A 77 24.27 6.29 5.98
C ARG A 77 23.02 6.80 6.70
N CYS A 78 22.32 7.78 6.13
CA CYS A 78 21.04 8.24 6.66
C CYS A 78 19.98 7.12 6.75
N PHE A 79 19.99 6.13 5.87
CA PHE A 79 18.99 5.04 5.89
C PHE A 79 19.14 4.11 7.11
N PRO A 80 20.32 3.51 7.39
CA PRO A 80 20.49 2.74 8.62
C PRO A 80 20.36 3.60 9.89
N GLU A 81 20.74 4.88 9.86
CA GLU A 81 20.52 5.80 10.99
C GLU A 81 19.02 6.02 11.26
N ALA A 82 18.22 6.20 10.21
CA ALA A 82 16.77 6.32 10.34
C ALA A 82 16.14 5.03 10.91
N GLU A 83 16.63 3.86 10.51
CA GLU A 83 16.17 2.57 11.06
C GLU A 83 16.52 2.41 12.54
N LYS A 84 17.72 2.85 12.96
CA LYS A 84 18.08 2.90 14.39
C LYS A 84 17.13 3.79 15.18
N LEU A 85 16.81 4.99 14.67
CA LEU A 85 15.85 5.88 15.32
C LEU A 85 14.43 5.27 15.38
N LYS A 86 14.02 4.49 14.39
CA LYS A 86 12.74 3.75 14.44
C LYS A 86 12.76 2.72 15.55
N ARG A 87 13.84 1.94 15.70
CA ARG A 87 14.01 0.97 16.82
C ARG A 87 13.91 1.67 18.18
N GLU A 88 14.63 2.76 18.36
CA GLU A 88 14.61 3.54 19.60
C GLU A 88 13.20 4.09 19.90
N LYS A 89 12.49 4.59 18.88
CA LYS A 89 11.10 5.06 19.01
C LYS A 89 10.13 3.94 19.39
N ARG A 90 10.32 2.72 18.84
CA ARG A 90 9.55 1.51 19.20
C ARG A 90 9.75 1.17 20.68
N LEU A 91 11.00 1.12 21.14
CA LEU A 91 11.35 0.85 22.54
C LEU A 91 10.79 1.93 23.48
N LEU A 92 10.91 3.21 23.12
CA LEU A 92 10.36 4.31 23.91
C LEU A 92 8.82 4.21 24.02
N SER A 93 8.15 3.74 22.96
CA SER A 93 6.69 3.57 22.97
C SER A 93 6.25 2.43 23.88
N GLN A 94 7.00 1.32 23.88
CA GLN A 94 6.80 0.21 24.84
C GLN A 94 7.01 0.68 26.28
N TRP A 95 8.09 1.42 26.54
CA TRP A 95 8.39 1.97 27.86
C TRP A 95 7.32 2.97 28.33
N LYS A 96 6.81 3.82 27.44
CA LYS A 96 5.69 4.74 27.75
C LYS A 96 4.42 4.00 28.12
N HIS A 97 4.09 2.92 27.39
CA HIS A 97 2.93 2.09 27.70
C HIS A 97 3.07 1.43 29.08
N TYR A 98 4.25 0.88 29.37
CA TYR A 98 4.57 0.31 30.68
C TYR A 98 4.38 1.31 31.83
N ILE A 99 4.70 2.59 31.63
CA ILE A 99 4.53 3.64 32.66
C ILE A 99 3.08 4.11 32.81
N GLN A 100 2.29 4.08 31.73
CA GLN A 100 0.92 4.59 31.76
C GLN A 100 0.01 3.78 32.69
N CYS A 101 0.28 2.49 32.88
CA CYS A 101 -0.47 1.61 33.80
C CYS A 101 -1.99 1.79 33.72
N ASP A 102 -2.53 1.95 32.51
CA ASP A 102 -3.96 2.22 32.28
C ASP A 102 -4.85 0.97 32.38
N GLY A 103 -4.22 -0.19 32.64
CA GLY A 103 -4.88 -1.49 32.73
C GLY A 103 -5.24 -2.10 31.39
N SER A 104 -4.87 -1.47 30.27
CA SER A 104 -4.99 -2.09 28.95
C SER A 104 -3.85 -3.09 28.71
N PRO A 105 -4.10 -4.22 28.04
CA PRO A 105 -3.07 -5.23 27.83
C PRO A 105 -2.04 -4.77 26.78
N ASP A 106 -0.77 -5.07 26.99
CA ASP A 106 0.26 -4.86 25.98
C ASP A 106 0.15 -5.93 24.88
N PRO A 107 -0.10 -5.55 23.61
CA PRO A 107 -0.14 -6.49 22.49
C PRO A 107 1.17 -7.26 22.30
N SER A 108 2.30 -6.74 22.78
CA SER A 108 3.60 -7.40 22.67
C SER A 108 3.75 -8.56 23.67
N ILE A 109 2.91 -8.63 24.71
CA ILE A 109 2.99 -9.59 25.81
C ILE A 109 1.83 -10.60 25.72
N SER A 110 2.16 -11.85 25.36
CA SER A 110 1.15 -12.91 25.15
C SER A 110 0.24 -13.14 26.36
N GLN A 111 0.80 -13.07 27.56
CA GLN A 111 0.10 -13.43 28.79
C GLN A 111 -1.01 -12.43 29.10
N GLU A 112 -0.77 -11.14 28.85
CA GLU A 112 -1.75 -10.08 29.08
C GLU A 112 -2.93 -10.20 28.11
N ILE A 113 -2.64 -10.45 26.82
CA ILE A 113 -3.68 -10.68 25.81
C ILE A 113 -4.51 -11.92 26.13
N ASN A 114 -3.88 -13.04 26.50
CA ASN A 114 -4.60 -14.27 26.83
C ASN A 114 -5.45 -14.11 28.10
N THR A 115 -4.95 -13.35 29.08
CA THR A 115 -5.70 -13.03 30.30
C THR A 115 -6.91 -12.16 29.96
N PHE A 116 -6.73 -11.11 29.16
CA PHE A 116 -7.82 -10.25 28.69
C PHE A 116 -8.89 -11.05 27.92
N ILE A 117 -8.48 -11.89 26.97
CA ILE A 117 -9.38 -12.76 26.18
C ILE A 117 -10.19 -13.67 27.12
N SER A 118 -9.54 -14.30 28.10
CA SER A 118 -10.19 -15.22 29.04
C SER A 118 -11.20 -14.50 29.93
N LEU A 119 -10.80 -13.38 30.54
CA LEU A 119 -11.67 -12.57 31.39
C LEU A 119 -12.88 -12.04 30.62
N TRP A 120 -12.67 -11.49 29.43
CA TRP A 120 -13.79 -10.98 28.66
C TRP A 120 -14.71 -12.11 28.22
N LYS A 121 -14.19 -13.28 27.84
CA LYS A 121 -15.01 -14.45 27.47
C LYS A 121 -15.98 -14.87 28.57
N GLU A 122 -15.60 -14.79 29.84
CA GLU A 122 -16.45 -15.11 31.00
C GLU A 122 -17.61 -14.13 31.21
N GLU A 123 -17.49 -12.88 30.77
CA GLU A 123 -18.54 -11.87 30.91
C GLU A 123 -19.70 -12.13 29.92
N THR A 124 -20.86 -12.59 30.40
CA THR A 124 -21.95 -13.05 29.52
C THR A 124 -23.15 -12.11 29.43
N ASN A 125 -23.25 -11.10 30.30
CA ASN A 125 -24.43 -10.24 30.42
C ASN A 125 -24.10 -8.77 30.06
N GLU A 126 -23.63 -8.55 28.84
CA GLU A 126 -23.28 -7.22 28.35
C GLU A 126 -24.31 -6.73 27.33
N THR A 127 -24.71 -5.46 27.43
CA THR A 127 -25.54 -4.84 26.39
C THR A 127 -24.71 -4.57 25.14
N PHE A 128 -25.38 -4.35 24.01
CA PHE A 128 -24.68 -4.07 22.75
C PHE A 128 -23.79 -2.82 22.84
N GLU A 129 -24.23 -1.78 23.55
CA GLU A 129 -23.47 -0.55 23.79
C GLU A 129 -22.22 -0.79 24.67
N ALA A 130 -22.31 -1.67 25.67
CA ALA A 130 -21.16 -2.05 26.50
C ALA A 130 -20.11 -2.82 25.67
N VAL A 131 -20.57 -3.73 24.80
CA VAL A 131 -19.69 -4.45 23.86
C VAL A 131 -19.04 -3.47 22.87
N ILE A 132 -19.79 -2.49 22.33
CA ILE A 132 -19.23 -1.42 21.49
C ILE A 132 -18.10 -0.68 22.22
N ALA A 133 -18.32 -0.27 23.47
CA ALA A 133 -17.31 0.46 24.24
C ALA A 133 -16.01 -0.36 24.41
N LYS A 134 -16.12 -1.65 24.76
CA LYS A 134 -14.96 -2.56 24.85
C LYS A 134 -14.34 -2.88 23.49
N SER A 135 -15.14 -2.91 22.41
CA SER A 135 -14.64 -3.18 21.06
C SER A 135 -13.60 -2.18 20.58
N LYS A 136 -13.68 -0.92 21.02
CA LYS A 136 -12.69 0.13 20.68
C LYS A 136 -11.29 -0.24 21.17
N LEU A 137 -11.18 -0.78 22.38
CA LEU A 137 -9.92 -1.30 22.91
C LEU A 137 -9.42 -2.49 22.09
N VAL A 138 -10.30 -3.45 21.79
CA VAL A 138 -9.95 -4.67 21.04
C VAL A 138 -9.45 -4.34 19.64
N LEU A 139 -10.12 -3.42 18.94
CA LEU A 139 -9.71 -2.95 17.62
C LEU A 139 -8.36 -2.24 17.67
N ASN A 140 -8.10 -1.43 18.71
CA ASN A 140 -6.79 -0.82 18.92
C ASN A 140 -5.69 -1.86 19.16
N LEU A 141 -5.96 -2.92 19.93
CA LEU A 141 -5.01 -4.02 20.15
C LEU A 141 -4.71 -4.75 18.83
N ILE A 142 -5.74 -5.05 18.03
CA ILE A 142 -5.57 -5.67 16.70
C ILE A 142 -4.75 -4.76 15.78
N GLU A 143 -5.02 -3.46 15.77
CA GLU A 143 -4.28 -2.48 14.96
C GLU A 143 -2.81 -2.43 15.39
N ARG A 144 -2.52 -2.34 16.69
CA ARG A 144 -1.15 -2.36 17.22
C ARG A 144 -0.41 -3.65 16.83
N LEU A 145 -1.04 -4.81 16.94
CA LEU A 145 -0.46 -6.09 16.51
C LEU A 145 -0.15 -6.09 14.99
N LYS A 146 -1.07 -5.59 14.16
CA LYS A 146 -0.85 -5.46 12.72
C LYS A 146 0.31 -4.51 12.40
N LEU A 147 0.39 -3.37 13.08
CA LEU A 147 1.49 -2.41 12.88
C LEU A 147 2.83 -3.00 13.32
N ILE A 148 2.88 -3.76 14.42
CA ILE A 148 4.11 -4.49 14.81
C ILE A 148 4.57 -5.42 13.69
N LEU A 149 3.66 -6.18 13.08
CA LEU A 149 3.97 -7.10 11.98
C LEU A 149 4.43 -6.40 10.69
N LEU A 150 3.98 -5.16 10.44
CA LEU A 150 4.25 -4.44 9.20
C LEU A 150 5.42 -3.45 9.30
N GLU A 151 5.61 -2.83 10.47
CA GLU A 151 6.65 -1.84 10.71
C GLU A 151 7.92 -2.46 11.29
N THR A 152 7.85 -3.63 11.93
CA THR A 152 9.02 -4.32 12.43
C THR A 152 9.65 -5.11 11.29
N PRO A 153 10.93 -4.88 10.97
CA PRO A 153 11.58 -5.61 9.91
C PRO A 153 11.61 -7.13 10.18
N PRO A 154 11.55 -8.00 9.15
CA PRO A 154 11.45 -9.45 9.34
C PRO A 154 12.57 -10.07 10.18
N TYR A 155 13.79 -9.51 10.12
CA TYR A 155 14.95 -10.00 10.88
C TYR A 155 14.90 -9.61 12.37
N ASP A 156 14.14 -8.58 12.73
CA ASP A 156 13.90 -8.19 14.13
C ASP A 156 12.77 -9.06 14.76
N LEU A 157 12.02 -9.82 13.94
CA LEU A 157 10.92 -10.68 14.37
C LEU A 157 11.31 -12.17 14.30
N GLN A 158 11.09 -12.89 15.40
CA GLN A 158 11.18 -14.34 15.38
C GLN A 158 9.88 -14.94 14.81
N ASP A 159 9.96 -16.00 14.01
CA ASP A 159 8.79 -16.69 13.43
C ASP A 159 7.72 -17.07 14.48
N LYS A 160 8.16 -17.44 15.69
CA LYS A 160 7.27 -17.72 16.82
C LYS A 160 6.43 -16.51 17.21
N ASN A 161 7.03 -15.32 17.24
CA ASN A 161 6.33 -14.08 17.58
C ASN A 161 5.35 -13.70 16.47
N ILE A 162 5.72 -13.90 15.19
CA ILE A 162 4.84 -13.65 14.05
C ILE A 162 3.58 -14.52 14.15
N ALA A 163 3.76 -15.84 14.32
CA ALA A 163 2.65 -16.78 14.47
C ALA A 163 1.78 -16.47 15.70
N GLN A 164 2.42 -16.09 16.81
CA GLN A 164 1.71 -15.69 18.03
C GLN A 164 0.85 -14.43 17.79
N TYR A 165 1.40 -13.36 17.21
CA TYR A 165 0.66 -12.13 16.95
C TYR A 165 -0.49 -12.35 15.97
N GLN A 166 -0.28 -13.15 14.92
CA GLN A 166 -1.34 -13.54 13.99
C GLN A 166 -2.45 -14.35 14.69
N GLY A 167 -2.07 -15.28 15.57
CA GLY A 167 -3.01 -16.05 16.40
C GLY A 167 -3.83 -15.16 17.32
N SER A 168 -3.19 -14.24 18.05
CA SER A 168 -3.88 -13.27 18.91
C SER A 168 -4.84 -12.36 18.14
N ILE A 169 -4.48 -11.91 16.93
CA ILE A 169 -5.39 -11.13 16.07
C ILE A 169 -6.64 -11.95 15.73
N LEU A 170 -6.47 -13.22 15.37
CA LEU A 170 -7.58 -14.10 15.03
C LEU A 170 -8.51 -14.33 16.24
N GLU A 171 -7.95 -14.67 17.40
CA GLU A 171 -8.73 -14.91 18.62
C GLU A 171 -9.50 -13.66 19.07
N LEU A 172 -8.89 -12.47 19.00
CA LEU A 172 -9.55 -11.21 19.32
C LEU A 172 -10.71 -10.90 18.35
N ARG A 173 -10.54 -11.17 17.06
CA ARG A 173 -11.59 -11.01 16.04
C ARG A 173 -12.76 -11.96 16.29
N GLU A 174 -12.48 -13.23 16.55
CA GLU A 174 -13.49 -14.25 16.83
C GLU A 174 -14.26 -13.94 18.12
N LEU A 175 -13.54 -13.54 19.18
CA LEU A 175 -14.15 -13.13 20.44
C LEU A 175 -15.06 -11.91 20.27
N LEU A 176 -14.61 -10.91 19.54
CA LEU A 176 -15.40 -9.70 19.29
C LEU A 176 -16.71 -10.02 18.55
N HIS A 177 -16.64 -10.85 17.50
CA HIS A 177 -17.83 -11.30 16.78
C HIS A 177 -18.77 -12.13 17.68
N LEU A 178 -18.23 -13.02 18.52
CA LEU A 178 -19.01 -13.77 19.50
C LEU A 178 -19.74 -12.85 20.48
N LYS A 179 -19.07 -11.80 20.99
CA LYS A 179 -19.67 -10.83 21.91
C LYS A 179 -20.82 -10.05 21.28
N PHE A 180 -20.69 -9.65 20.02
CA PHE A 180 -21.80 -9.03 19.30
C PHE A 180 -23.00 -9.98 19.14
N ASN A 181 -22.76 -11.27 18.91
CA ASN A 181 -23.84 -12.27 18.85
C ASN A 181 -24.56 -12.43 20.19
N ILE A 182 -23.82 -12.53 21.30
CA ILE A 182 -24.40 -12.63 22.65
C ILE A 182 -25.23 -11.38 22.97
N ALA A 183 -24.69 -10.19 22.69
CA ALA A 183 -25.41 -8.93 22.93
C ALA A 183 -26.67 -8.80 22.05
N THR A 184 -26.60 -9.27 20.79
CA THR A 184 -27.77 -9.33 19.89
C THR A 184 -28.86 -10.24 20.48
N GLU A 185 -28.49 -11.39 21.03
CA GLU A 185 -29.43 -12.32 21.65
C GLU A 185 -30.13 -11.68 22.86
N ILE A 186 -29.36 -11.03 23.73
CA ILE A 186 -29.90 -10.32 24.91
C ILE A 186 -30.91 -9.26 24.47
N LEU A 187 -30.62 -8.52 23.39
CA LEU A 187 -31.53 -7.54 22.82
C LEU A 187 -32.82 -8.19 22.30
N LEU A 188 -32.71 -9.29 21.53
CA LEU A 188 -33.86 -9.99 20.94
C LEU A 188 -34.77 -10.67 21.98
N ARG A 189 -34.24 -11.09 23.13
CA ARG A 189 -35.06 -11.60 24.25
C ARG A 189 -36.03 -10.55 24.81
N GLN A 190 -35.75 -9.26 24.59
CA GLN A 190 -36.59 -8.14 25.03
C GLN A 190 -37.45 -7.55 23.90
N ALA A 191 -37.51 -8.19 22.73
CA ALA A 191 -38.12 -7.61 21.54
C ALA A 191 -39.58 -7.20 21.73
N SER A 192 -40.38 -7.99 22.45
CA SER A 192 -41.78 -7.66 22.76
C SER A 192 -41.95 -6.35 23.54
N THR A 193 -40.98 -6.00 24.39
CA THR A 193 -40.98 -4.76 25.19
C THR A 193 -40.58 -3.56 24.35
N LEU A 194 -39.79 -3.80 23.30
CA LEU A 194 -39.28 -2.80 22.37
C LEU A 194 -40.12 -2.71 21.07
N ALA A 195 -41.27 -3.36 21.04
CA ALA A 195 -42.15 -3.36 19.87
C ALA A 195 -42.73 -1.97 19.63
N ASP A 196 -42.65 -1.52 18.39
CA ASP A 196 -43.29 -0.29 17.94
C ASP A 196 -44.82 -0.46 17.93
N LEU A 197 -45.53 0.57 18.39
CA LEU A 197 -46.99 0.52 18.58
C LEU A 197 -47.74 0.47 17.24
N ASP A 198 -47.21 1.08 16.19
CA ASP A 198 -47.86 1.20 14.89
C ASP A 198 -47.67 -0.08 14.06
N SER A 199 -46.43 -0.50 13.89
CA SER A 199 -46.08 -1.71 13.15
C SER A 199 -46.45 -2.98 13.91
N GLY A 200 -46.33 -2.98 15.24
CA GLY A 200 -46.45 -4.16 16.11
C GLY A 200 -45.24 -5.10 16.04
N ASN A 201 -44.13 -4.65 15.43
CA ASN A 201 -42.86 -5.37 15.34
C ASN A 201 -41.77 -4.59 16.10
N MET A 202 -40.64 -5.23 16.42
CA MET A 202 -39.50 -4.51 16.98
C MET A 202 -38.61 -4.00 15.85
N GLU A 203 -38.17 -2.76 15.96
CA GLU A 203 -37.07 -2.21 15.16
C GLU A 203 -36.06 -1.53 16.09
N LYS A 204 -34.76 -1.79 15.87
CA LYS A 204 -33.68 -1.14 16.62
C LYS A 204 -32.50 -0.85 15.70
N VAL A 205 -32.02 0.38 15.74
CA VAL A 205 -30.77 0.83 15.10
C VAL A 205 -29.82 1.31 16.19
N ILE A 206 -28.58 0.80 16.20
CA ILE A 206 -27.49 1.23 17.08
C ILE A 206 -26.30 1.56 16.20
N GLN A 207 -25.84 2.81 16.23
CA GLN A 207 -24.74 3.30 15.39
C GLN A 207 -23.58 3.79 16.26
N ASP A 208 -22.37 3.34 15.97
CA ASP A 208 -21.10 3.82 16.53
C ASP A 208 -20.06 3.96 15.40
N GLU A 209 -18.89 4.51 15.73
CA GLU A 209 -17.79 4.76 14.79
C GLU A 209 -17.32 3.51 14.03
N ASN A 210 -17.28 2.35 14.69
CA ASN A 210 -16.72 1.12 14.09
C ASN A 210 -17.77 0.09 13.67
N VAL A 211 -18.99 0.20 14.18
CA VAL A 211 -20.04 -0.81 13.99
C VAL A 211 -21.41 -0.14 13.95
N THR A 212 -22.24 -0.60 13.02
CA THR A 212 -23.67 -0.24 12.97
C THR A 212 -24.52 -1.50 12.98
N LEU A 213 -25.50 -1.57 13.87
CA LEU A 213 -26.44 -2.67 14.02
C LEU A 213 -27.85 -2.22 13.64
N TYR A 214 -28.49 -3.00 12.77
CA TYR A 214 -29.90 -2.93 12.43
C TYR A 214 -30.55 -4.27 12.80
N VAL A 215 -31.58 -4.25 13.64
CA VAL A 215 -32.32 -5.45 14.04
C VAL A 215 -33.81 -5.21 13.91
N TRP A 216 -34.49 -6.13 13.22
CA TRP A 216 -35.94 -6.16 13.11
C TRP A 216 -36.46 -7.51 13.59
N ALA A 217 -37.45 -7.54 14.48
CA ALA A 217 -38.07 -8.79 14.96
C ALA A 217 -39.54 -8.88 14.56
N ASN A 218 -39.91 -9.99 13.90
CA ASN A 218 -41.24 -10.24 13.37
C ASN A 218 -42.20 -10.76 14.44
N LEU A 219 -42.74 -9.86 15.26
CA LEU A 219 -43.69 -10.21 16.32
C LEU A 219 -45.12 -10.40 15.79
N LYS A 220 -45.50 -9.65 14.74
CA LYS A 220 -46.87 -9.61 14.21
C LYS A 220 -47.16 -10.64 13.11
N LYS A 221 -46.14 -11.10 12.37
CA LYS A 221 -46.23 -12.14 11.33
C LYS A 221 -47.24 -11.82 10.22
N ASN A 222 -47.20 -10.60 9.71
CA ASN A 222 -48.13 -10.16 8.68
C ASN A 222 -47.61 -10.50 7.27
N PRO A 223 -48.27 -11.39 6.50
CA PRO A 223 -47.80 -11.80 5.16
C PRO A 223 -47.79 -10.66 4.12
N ARG A 224 -48.46 -9.53 4.40
CA ARG A 224 -48.44 -8.34 3.54
C ARG A 224 -47.26 -7.40 3.85
N TYR A 225 -46.64 -7.56 5.01
CA TYR A 225 -45.50 -6.75 5.43
C TYR A 225 -44.21 -7.39 4.92
N ARG A 226 -43.87 -7.09 3.66
CA ARG A 226 -42.69 -7.65 2.97
C ARG A 226 -41.53 -6.68 2.87
N SER A 227 -41.79 -5.37 2.95
CA SER A 227 -40.74 -4.35 2.96
C SER A 227 -40.37 -4.05 4.41
N VAL A 228 -39.16 -4.40 4.80
CA VAL A 228 -38.57 -4.08 6.11
C VAL A 228 -37.60 -2.94 5.89
N ARG A 229 -37.97 -1.73 6.34
CA ARG A 229 -37.10 -0.54 6.31
C ARG A 229 -36.76 -0.15 7.73
N PHE A 230 -35.50 0.21 7.95
CA PHE A 230 -35.04 0.66 9.26
C PHE A 230 -35.15 2.17 9.33
N SER A 231 -36.09 2.68 10.11
CA SER A 231 -36.30 4.10 10.37
C SER A 231 -36.54 4.87 9.05
N GLU A 232 -36.35 6.18 9.02
CA GLU A 232 -36.41 6.97 7.77
C GLU A 232 -35.21 6.70 6.83
N THR A 233 -34.47 5.59 6.99
CA THR A 233 -33.36 5.24 6.11
C THR A 233 -33.84 4.41 4.91
N GLN A 234 -33.05 4.43 3.83
CA GLN A 234 -33.29 3.59 2.66
C GLN A 234 -32.78 2.14 2.85
N ILE A 235 -32.12 1.85 3.99
CA ILE A 235 -31.54 0.55 4.30
C ILE A 235 -32.65 -0.42 4.71
N GLY A 236 -32.57 -1.65 4.22
CA GLY A 236 -33.58 -2.65 4.54
C GLY A 236 -33.56 -3.87 3.66
N PHE A 237 -34.68 -4.59 3.73
CA PHE A 237 -34.89 -5.87 3.06
C PHE A 237 -36.26 -5.91 2.39
N GLU A 238 -36.37 -6.51 1.21
CA GLU A 238 -37.65 -7.02 0.70
C GLU A 238 -37.69 -8.53 0.90
N ILE A 239 -38.50 -8.98 1.86
CA ILE A 239 -38.56 -10.38 2.25
C ILE A 239 -39.70 -11.15 1.55
N PRO A 240 -39.45 -12.42 1.20
CA PRO A 240 -40.46 -13.37 0.76
C PRO A 240 -41.60 -13.55 1.77
N ARG A 241 -42.79 -13.91 1.26
CA ARG A 241 -44.00 -14.12 2.09
C ARG A 241 -43.79 -15.16 3.19
N ILE A 242 -42.99 -16.19 2.92
CA ILE A 242 -42.73 -17.27 3.88
C ILE A 242 -42.03 -16.73 5.14
N LEU A 243 -41.03 -15.87 4.96
CA LEU A 243 -40.31 -15.21 6.05
C LEU A 243 -41.19 -14.20 6.80
N ALA A 244 -42.06 -13.47 6.08
CA ALA A 244 -42.99 -12.52 6.69
C ALA A 244 -44.01 -13.18 7.65
N THR A 245 -44.20 -14.51 7.56
CA THR A 245 -45.07 -15.28 8.46
C THR A 245 -44.32 -16.10 9.52
N SER A 246 -42.99 -16.15 9.47
CA SER A 246 -42.16 -16.94 10.38
C SER A 246 -41.78 -16.18 11.66
N ASP A 247 -41.46 -16.92 12.72
CA ASP A 247 -40.89 -16.43 13.99
C ASP A 247 -39.40 -16.08 13.83
N ILE A 248 -39.11 -15.02 13.07
CA ILE A 248 -37.74 -14.63 12.73
C ILE A 248 -37.41 -13.22 13.22
N ALA A 249 -36.11 -12.96 13.34
CA ALA A 249 -35.52 -11.63 13.33
C ALA A 249 -34.55 -11.50 12.16
N LEU A 250 -34.51 -10.31 11.56
CA LEU A 250 -33.51 -9.93 10.56
C LEU A 250 -32.47 -9.06 11.22
N ARG A 251 -31.19 -9.39 11.00
CA ARG A 251 -30.06 -8.59 11.45
C ARG A 251 -29.22 -8.16 10.25
N LEU A 252 -28.88 -6.88 10.24
CA LEU A 252 -27.74 -6.35 9.51
C LEU A 252 -26.75 -5.78 10.52
N LEU A 253 -25.61 -6.46 10.69
CA LEU A 253 -24.48 -5.98 11.49
C LEU A 253 -23.38 -5.55 10.52
N HIS A 254 -23.19 -4.24 10.38
CA HIS A 254 -22.14 -3.65 9.56
C HIS A 254 -20.91 -3.35 10.43
N THR A 255 -19.82 -4.09 10.24
CA THR A 255 -18.52 -3.74 10.81
C THR A 255 -17.78 -2.86 9.82
N HIS A 256 -17.35 -1.66 10.21
CA HIS A 256 -16.64 -0.72 9.33
C HIS A 256 -15.18 -1.14 9.08
N TYR A 257 -14.77 -2.30 9.60
CA TYR A 257 -13.48 -2.94 9.43
C TYR A 257 -13.65 -4.37 8.89
N ASP A 258 -12.62 -4.87 8.21
CA ASP A 258 -12.57 -6.24 7.73
C ASP A 258 -11.87 -7.17 8.74
N HIS A 259 -12.65 -8.12 9.25
CA HIS A 259 -12.19 -9.18 10.14
C HIS A 259 -12.38 -10.58 9.56
N VAL A 260 -13.04 -10.69 8.40
CA VAL A 260 -13.39 -11.96 7.76
C VAL A 260 -12.31 -12.36 6.76
N THR A 261 -11.77 -11.40 6.00
CA THR A 261 -10.71 -11.66 5.04
C THR A 261 -9.47 -12.21 5.77
N PRO A 262 -8.90 -13.35 5.30
CA PRO A 262 -7.72 -13.95 5.90
C PRO A 262 -6.55 -12.97 5.93
N LEU A 263 -5.76 -13.03 7.00
CA LEU A 263 -4.51 -12.27 7.06
C LEU A 263 -3.57 -12.78 5.96
N ARG A 264 -3.02 -11.87 5.15
CA ARG A 264 -2.03 -12.25 4.15
C ARG A 264 -0.81 -12.85 4.86
N PRO A 265 -0.24 -13.96 4.35
CA PRO A 265 1.03 -14.46 4.86
C PRO A 265 2.07 -13.34 4.77
N VAL A 266 2.82 -13.14 5.85
CA VAL A 266 4.03 -12.29 5.79
C VAL A 266 4.97 -12.97 4.78
N PRO A 267 5.58 -12.23 3.83
CA PRO A 267 6.54 -12.82 2.91
C PRO A 267 7.63 -13.52 3.72
N ALA A 268 7.65 -14.86 3.68
CA ALA A 268 8.77 -15.61 4.20
C ALA A 268 9.96 -15.23 3.31
N ALA A 269 11.05 -14.76 3.91
CA ALA A 269 12.29 -14.60 3.17
C ALA A 269 12.67 -15.97 2.61
N SER A 270 12.42 -16.19 1.31
CA SER A 270 12.87 -17.39 0.64
C SER A 270 14.40 -17.38 0.68
N GLN A 271 14.98 -18.25 1.50
CA GLN A 271 16.39 -18.59 1.44
C GLN A 271 16.66 -19.36 0.15
N GLU A 272 16.56 -18.69 -1.00
CA GLU A 272 17.14 -19.21 -2.23
C GLU A 272 18.64 -18.92 -2.18
N ASN A 273 19.38 -20.00 -1.92
CA ASN A 273 20.83 -20.03 -1.92
C ASN A 273 21.40 -19.57 -3.27
N THR A 274 21.65 -18.28 -3.44
CA THR A 274 22.58 -17.78 -4.46
C THR A 274 24.01 -18.09 -4.00
N SER A 275 24.46 -19.30 -4.34
CA SER A 275 25.84 -19.74 -4.14
C SER A 275 26.77 -19.02 -5.12
N THR A 276 27.30 -17.86 -4.73
CA THR A 276 28.61 -17.37 -5.21
C THR A 276 29.15 -16.28 -4.29
N VAL A 277 29.62 -16.66 -3.09
CA VAL A 277 30.56 -15.85 -2.30
C VAL A 277 31.60 -16.78 -1.66
N THR A 278 32.86 -16.38 -1.73
CA THR A 278 34.10 -17.06 -1.34
C THR A 278 34.10 -17.64 0.10
N PRO A 279 34.87 -18.72 0.38
CA PRO A 279 34.72 -19.53 1.59
C PRO A 279 35.35 -18.95 2.86
N VAL A 280 35.96 -17.76 2.80
CA VAL A 280 36.74 -17.22 3.94
C VAL A 280 35.86 -16.47 4.95
N VAL A 281 34.68 -15.99 4.56
CA VAL A 281 33.80 -15.16 5.42
C VAL A 281 32.75 -16.00 6.20
N LYS A 282 32.48 -17.25 5.80
CA LYS A 282 31.49 -18.10 6.49
C LYS A 282 31.89 -18.54 7.90
N GLY A 283 33.18 -18.51 8.24
CA GLY A 283 33.69 -18.90 9.56
C GLY A 283 33.48 -17.83 10.63
N GLU A 284 33.71 -16.57 10.29
CA GLU A 284 33.60 -15.42 11.22
C GLU A 284 32.15 -14.97 11.40
N VAL A 285 31.31 -15.04 10.36
CA VAL A 285 29.88 -14.66 10.46
C VAL A 285 29.13 -15.57 11.45
N LYS A 286 29.41 -16.88 11.46
CA LYS A 286 28.77 -17.81 12.40
C LYS A 286 29.23 -17.61 13.83
N SER A 287 30.50 -17.30 14.09
CA SER A 287 30.98 -17.06 15.45
C SER A 287 30.42 -15.74 16.02
N VAL A 288 30.22 -14.74 15.17
CA VAL A 288 29.72 -13.41 15.55
C VAL A 288 28.19 -13.40 15.70
N GLU A 289 27.42 -14.07 14.83
CA GLU A 289 25.96 -14.27 15.02
C GLU A 289 25.64 -14.99 16.34
N THR A 290 26.47 -15.95 16.71
CA THR A 290 26.36 -16.67 18.00
C THR A 290 26.73 -15.78 19.18
N ALA A 291 27.66 -14.83 19.00
CA ALA A 291 28.05 -13.86 20.03
C ALA A 291 27.00 -12.74 20.21
N ILE A 292 26.36 -12.28 19.14
CA ILE A 292 25.26 -11.30 19.17
C ILE A 292 24.01 -11.90 19.82
N SER A 293 23.67 -13.15 19.50
CA SER A 293 22.56 -13.86 20.16
C SER A 293 22.79 -14.06 21.67
N LYS A 294 24.04 -14.19 22.10
CA LYS A 294 24.41 -14.28 23.52
C LYS A 294 24.35 -12.91 24.22
N ASN A 295 24.86 -11.85 23.61
CA ASN A 295 24.77 -10.49 24.17
C ASN A 295 23.32 -10.00 24.29
N LEU A 296 22.47 -10.26 23.29
CA LEU A 296 21.04 -9.92 23.33
C LEU A 296 20.26 -10.73 24.38
N GLN A 297 20.73 -11.93 24.72
CA GLN A 297 20.18 -12.73 25.82
C GLN A 297 20.71 -12.27 27.19
N GLU A 298 21.94 -11.78 27.27
CA GLU A 298 22.54 -11.27 28.51
C GLU A 298 21.97 -9.90 28.89
N GLU A 299 21.74 -8.99 27.95
CA GLU A 299 21.06 -7.71 28.20
C GLU A 299 19.59 -7.92 28.67
N ARG A 300 18.88 -8.91 28.10
CA ARG A 300 17.54 -9.29 28.57
C ARG A 300 17.55 -9.88 29.98
N LYS A 301 18.56 -10.70 30.32
CA LYS A 301 18.71 -11.31 31.65
C LYS A 301 19.15 -10.31 32.72
N GLN A 302 19.96 -9.30 32.36
CA GLN A 302 20.35 -8.24 33.29
C GLN A 302 19.16 -7.34 33.64
N GLN A 303 18.28 -7.02 32.68
CA GLN A 303 17.05 -6.28 32.95
C GLN A 303 16.01 -7.06 33.78
N GLU A 304 15.88 -8.38 33.59
CA GLU A 304 14.98 -9.20 34.42
C GLU A 304 15.46 -9.35 35.87
N ASN A 305 16.78 -9.38 36.10
CA ASN A 305 17.36 -9.55 37.44
C ASN A 305 17.33 -8.26 38.28
N GLU A 306 17.37 -7.07 37.68
CA GLU A 306 17.21 -5.81 38.44
C GLU A 306 15.78 -5.58 38.96
N SER A 307 14.78 -6.23 38.36
CA SER A 307 13.38 -6.15 38.81
C SER A 307 13.03 -7.05 40.00
N HIS A 308 13.93 -7.93 40.45
CA HIS A 308 13.68 -8.86 41.55
C HIS A 308 14.81 -8.88 42.60
N SER A 309 15.04 -7.78 43.32
CA SER A 309 15.58 -7.89 44.68
C SER A 309 15.16 -6.72 45.58
N VAL A 310 14.18 -6.96 46.44
CA VAL A 310 13.97 -6.20 47.68
C VAL A 310 14.03 -7.20 48.83
N HIS A 311 15.17 -7.31 49.51
CA HIS A 311 15.22 -7.58 50.95
C HIS A 311 16.58 -7.25 51.58
N GLU A 312 16.51 -7.04 52.90
CA GLU A 312 17.33 -6.22 53.78
C GLU A 312 18.77 -6.73 54.08
N GLU A 313 19.55 -5.81 54.63
CA GLU A 313 20.97 -5.81 54.99
C GLU A 313 21.41 -6.95 55.95
N GLU A 314 22.66 -7.40 55.83
CA GLU A 314 23.64 -7.43 56.96
C GLU A 314 25.08 -7.72 56.49
N THR A 315 26.02 -7.07 57.19
CA THR A 315 27.48 -6.93 57.05
C THR A 315 28.32 -8.23 57.12
N GLU A 316 29.39 -8.36 56.32
CA GLU A 316 30.78 -8.63 56.78
C GLU A 316 31.82 -8.65 55.63
N VAL A 317 33.04 -8.23 55.95
CA VAL A 317 34.21 -8.01 55.08
C VAL A 317 35.09 -9.26 55.04
N MET A 318 35.60 -9.66 53.87
CA MET A 318 36.88 -10.39 53.76
C MET A 318 37.51 -10.28 52.36
N GLU A 319 38.85 -10.18 52.35
CA GLU A 319 39.76 -9.86 51.24
C GLU A 319 40.11 -11.05 50.32
N GLU A 320 40.86 -10.72 49.24
CA GLU A 320 41.65 -11.57 48.30
C GLU A 320 40.88 -12.11 47.07
N GLN A 321 41.38 -12.10 45.82
CA GLN A 321 42.73 -11.91 45.28
C GLN A 321 42.64 -11.58 43.78
N ASP A 322 43.66 -10.89 43.29
CA ASP A 322 43.99 -10.57 41.89
C ASP A 322 44.15 -11.83 41.03
N ASP A 323 43.49 -11.87 39.87
CA ASP A 323 44.02 -12.58 38.71
C ASP A 323 43.64 -11.84 37.42
N THR A 324 44.67 -11.23 36.83
CA THR A 324 44.61 -10.41 35.63
C THR A 324 44.58 -11.30 34.38
N GLU A 325 43.39 -11.60 33.84
CA GLU A 325 43.25 -12.04 32.45
C GLU A 325 43.06 -10.83 31.54
N ARG A 326 44.10 -10.48 30.79
CA ARG A 326 44.08 -9.48 29.72
C ARG A 326 43.09 -9.92 28.62
N GLN A 327 41.85 -9.46 28.69
CA GLN A 327 41.01 -9.37 27.50
C GLN A 327 41.53 -8.23 26.63
N THR A 328 41.85 -8.55 25.38
CA THR A 328 42.21 -7.55 24.38
C THR A 328 40.91 -6.89 23.97
N GLU A 329 40.63 -5.69 24.50
CA GLU A 329 39.51 -4.86 24.05
C GLU A 329 39.76 -4.46 22.58
N GLU A 330 38.99 -5.05 21.66
CA GLU A 330 38.82 -4.45 20.34
C GLU A 330 38.15 -3.08 20.52
N PRO A 331 38.61 -2.01 19.83
CA PRO A 331 38.11 -0.67 20.09
C PRO A 331 36.61 -0.56 19.72
N GLU A 332 35.80 0.03 20.61
CA GLU A 332 34.34 0.20 20.44
C GLU A 332 33.95 0.83 19.09
N ALA A 333 34.81 1.69 18.53
CA ALA A 333 34.61 2.33 17.23
C ALA A 333 34.50 1.32 16.07
N THR A 334 35.32 0.27 16.06
CA THR A 334 35.27 -0.78 15.03
C THR A 334 34.01 -1.63 15.12
N LYS A 335 33.47 -1.83 16.34
CA LYS A 335 32.23 -2.57 16.56
C LYS A 335 31.01 -1.79 16.06
N CYS A 336 30.96 -0.49 16.32
CA CYS A 336 29.89 0.41 15.85
C CYS A 336 29.85 0.49 14.31
N ASP A 337 31.00 0.57 13.66
CA ASP A 337 31.08 0.61 12.19
C ASP A 337 30.63 -0.70 11.53
N LEU A 338 30.94 -1.86 12.13
CA LEU A 338 30.46 -3.16 11.65
C LEU A 338 28.95 -3.31 11.81
N GLU A 339 28.38 -2.86 12.94
CA GLU A 339 26.94 -2.88 13.18
C GLU A 339 26.18 -2.01 12.16
N MET A 340 26.70 -0.80 11.88
CA MET A 340 26.12 0.09 10.87
C MET A 340 26.17 -0.49 9.45
N LYS A 341 27.25 -1.22 9.10
CA LYS A 341 27.34 -1.92 7.80
C LYS A 341 26.29 -3.00 7.67
N LEU A 342 26.17 -3.87 8.68
CA LEU A 342 25.16 -4.92 8.71
C LEU A 342 23.74 -4.34 8.61
N LEU A 343 23.47 -3.26 9.35
CA LEU A 343 22.18 -2.57 9.29
C LEU A 343 21.92 -1.98 7.90
N SER A 344 22.93 -1.41 7.25
CA SER A 344 22.82 -0.88 5.88
C SER A 344 22.45 -1.95 4.85
N GLU A 345 23.15 -3.09 4.87
CA GLU A 345 22.84 -4.25 4.01
C GLU A 345 21.40 -4.72 4.21
N THR A 346 20.99 -4.76 5.47
CA THR A 346 19.68 -5.21 5.90
C THR A 346 18.57 -4.25 5.45
N VAL A 347 18.75 -2.93 5.63
CA VAL A 347 17.82 -1.92 5.11
C VAL A 347 17.73 -2.01 3.58
N SER A 348 18.85 -2.27 2.90
CA SER A 348 18.86 -2.46 1.46
C SER A 348 18.05 -3.67 1.02
N ALA A 349 18.17 -4.80 1.71
CA ALA A 349 17.37 -5.98 1.42
C ALA A 349 15.87 -5.71 1.62
N ALA A 350 15.49 -5.04 2.71
CA ALA A 350 14.10 -4.68 2.98
C ALA A 350 13.51 -3.75 1.90
N GLN A 351 14.28 -2.76 1.43
CA GLN A 351 13.85 -1.87 0.34
C GLN A 351 13.72 -2.60 -1.00
N MET A 352 14.58 -3.59 -1.27
CA MET A 352 14.49 -4.43 -2.47
C MET A 352 13.21 -5.27 -2.50
N LEU A 353 12.80 -5.84 -1.36
CA LEU A 353 11.56 -6.60 -1.25
C LEU A 353 10.30 -5.79 -1.61
N LEU A 354 10.32 -4.46 -1.44
CA LEU A 354 9.21 -3.58 -1.86
C LEU A 354 9.08 -3.45 -3.38
N LEU A 355 10.15 -3.74 -4.13
CA LEU A 355 10.21 -3.58 -5.59
C LEU A 355 10.17 -4.92 -6.35
N GLU A 356 10.34 -6.04 -5.67
CA GLU A 356 10.29 -7.36 -6.27
C GLU A 356 8.88 -7.71 -6.76
N ASN A 357 8.81 -8.10 -8.02
CA ASN A 357 7.59 -8.65 -8.60
C ASN A 357 7.57 -10.16 -8.37
N ALA A 358 6.40 -10.71 -8.08
CA ALA A 358 6.22 -12.15 -8.04
C ALA A 358 6.51 -12.76 -9.43
N SER A 359 7.15 -13.92 -9.46
CA SER A 359 7.49 -14.62 -10.72
C SER A 359 6.26 -15.23 -11.38
N GLU A 360 5.30 -15.68 -10.57
CA GLU A 360 4.13 -16.43 -11.01
C GLU A 360 2.86 -15.76 -10.51
N LYS A 361 1.82 -15.81 -11.34
CA LYS A 361 0.50 -15.37 -10.93
C LYS A 361 -0.01 -16.38 -9.89
N PRO A 362 -0.53 -15.92 -8.74
CA PRO A 362 -1.22 -16.81 -7.80
C PRO A 362 -2.33 -17.53 -8.57
N TYR A 363 -2.50 -18.82 -8.28
CA TYR A 363 -3.35 -19.81 -8.96
C TYR A 363 -4.54 -19.27 -9.77
N SER A 364 -4.88 -19.93 -10.87
CA SER A 364 -6.14 -19.64 -11.58
C SER A 364 -7.33 -19.91 -10.63
N PHE A 365 -7.94 -18.83 -10.15
CA PHE A 365 -9.19 -18.90 -9.38
C PHE A 365 -10.29 -19.50 -10.26
N GLU A 366 -11.03 -20.47 -9.73
CA GLU A 366 -12.22 -21.00 -10.41
C GLU A 366 -13.33 -19.96 -10.30
N ASP A 367 -13.99 -19.59 -11.41
CA ASP A 367 -15.22 -18.78 -11.34
C ASP A 367 -16.22 -19.54 -10.45
N PRO A 368 -16.64 -18.99 -9.28
CA PRO A 368 -16.86 -17.58 -8.97
C PRO A 368 -16.00 -16.99 -7.83
N GLU A 369 -14.80 -17.52 -7.55
CA GLU A 369 -13.92 -17.04 -6.47
C GLU A 369 -13.32 -15.65 -6.77
N VAL A 370 -13.32 -14.78 -5.78
CA VAL A 370 -12.76 -13.41 -5.89
C VAL A 370 -11.25 -13.44 -5.70
N ASP A 371 -10.52 -13.03 -6.74
CA ASP A 371 -9.09 -12.81 -6.69
C ASP A 371 -8.75 -11.57 -5.85
N LEU A 372 -8.32 -11.77 -4.59
CA LEU A 372 -7.91 -10.68 -3.68
C LEU A 372 -6.57 -10.02 -4.03
N TYR A 373 -5.87 -10.48 -5.07
CA TYR A 373 -4.75 -9.75 -5.66
C TYR A 373 -5.23 -8.73 -6.69
N GLN A 374 -6.36 -9.00 -7.37
CA GLN A 374 -7.01 -8.07 -8.29
C GLN A 374 -7.97 -7.12 -7.57
N PHE A 375 -8.79 -7.63 -6.66
CA PHE A 375 -9.85 -6.89 -6.00
C PHE A 375 -9.50 -6.58 -4.54
N THR A 376 -9.96 -5.44 -4.05
CA THR A 376 -9.88 -5.06 -2.63
C THR A 376 -11.27 -4.93 -2.03
N THR A 377 -11.42 -5.35 -0.78
CA THR A 377 -12.62 -5.13 0.01
C THR A 377 -12.65 -3.67 0.51
N LEU A 378 -13.82 -3.04 0.47
CA LEU A 378 -14.01 -1.63 0.84
C LEU A 378 -15.30 -1.45 1.65
N GLY A 379 -15.22 -0.60 2.67
CA GLY A 379 -16.36 -0.23 3.51
C GLY A 379 -16.67 -1.25 4.61
N GLY A 380 -15.82 -2.25 4.81
CA GLY A 380 -15.97 -3.27 5.86
C GLY A 380 -16.85 -4.44 5.44
N VAL A 381 -17.52 -5.07 6.41
CA VAL A 381 -18.30 -6.30 6.21
C VAL A 381 -19.71 -6.11 6.72
N TYR A 382 -20.68 -6.52 5.91
CA TYR A 382 -22.11 -6.52 6.21
C TYR A 382 -22.53 -7.95 6.54
N HIS A 383 -22.76 -8.23 7.83
CA HIS A 383 -23.27 -9.52 8.29
C HIS A 383 -24.80 -9.50 8.22
N LEU A 384 -25.33 -10.19 7.23
CA LEU A 384 -26.76 -10.37 7.01
C LEU A 384 -27.18 -11.71 7.61
N ASP A 385 -28.05 -11.68 8.60
CA ASP A 385 -28.52 -12.90 9.25
C ASP A 385 -30.05 -12.92 9.35
N ILE A 386 -30.60 -14.10 9.14
CA ILE A 386 -31.95 -14.45 9.58
C ILE A 386 -31.78 -15.28 10.84
N LEU A 387 -32.42 -14.84 11.91
CA LEU A 387 -32.26 -15.38 13.26
C LEU A 387 -33.60 -15.94 13.71
N GLU A 388 -33.57 -17.04 14.46
CA GLU A 388 -34.79 -17.49 15.15
C GLU A 388 -35.11 -16.51 16.27
N LEU A 389 -36.38 -16.11 16.36
CA LEU A 389 -36.79 -15.20 17.42
C LEU A 389 -36.76 -15.93 18.78
N PRO A 390 -35.95 -15.48 19.76
CA PRO A 390 -35.92 -16.12 21.07
C PRO A 390 -37.29 -16.06 21.77
N PRO A 391 -37.56 -16.96 22.74
CA PRO A 391 -38.79 -16.90 23.52
C PRO A 391 -38.98 -15.51 24.15
N GLN A 392 -40.14 -14.89 23.89
CA GLN A 392 -40.46 -13.56 24.38
C GLN A 392 -41.07 -13.60 25.79
N CYS A 393 -40.90 -12.51 26.54
CA CYS A 393 -41.44 -12.36 27.89
C CYS A 393 -42.98 -12.47 27.90
N LYS A 394 -43.53 -13.30 28.78
CA LYS A 394 -44.99 -13.50 28.93
C LYS A 394 -45.46 -13.16 30.36
N PRO A 395 -46.57 -12.42 30.51
CA PRO A 395 -47.18 -12.22 31.81
C PRO A 395 -47.88 -13.51 32.27
N VAL A 396 -47.39 -14.10 33.35
CA VAL A 396 -47.94 -15.32 33.96
C VAL A 396 -48.19 -15.06 35.45
N LYS A 397 -49.47 -15.01 35.85
CA LYS A 397 -49.90 -14.84 37.25
C LYS A 397 -49.22 -13.66 37.97
N GLY A 398 -49.07 -12.52 37.30
CA GLY A 398 -48.44 -11.30 37.85
C GLY A 398 -46.91 -11.24 37.75
N TRP A 399 -46.25 -12.29 37.25
CA TRP A 399 -44.82 -12.30 36.95
C TRP A 399 -44.59 -12.15 35.44
N MET A 400 -43.49 -11.52 35.04
CA MET A 400 -42.98 -11.58 33.67
C MET A 400 -41.94 -12.71 33.61
N ILE A 401 -42.22 -13.77 32.85
CA ILE A 401 -41.36 -14.94 32.73
C ILE A 401 -40.88 -15.05 31.29
N VAL A 402 -39.59 -15.38 31.11
CA VAL A 402 -38.96 -15.66 29.81
C VAL A 402 -38.19 -16.97 29.89
N GLU A 403 -38.30 -17.78 28.84
CA GLU A 403 -37.51 -19.01 28.71
C GLU A 403 -36.14 -18.67 28.13
N ILE A 404 -35.09 -19.22 28.74
CA ILE A 404 -33.70 -19.01 28.33
C ILE A 404 -33.19 -20.29 27.69
N LEU A 405 -32.96 -20.24 26.37
CA LEU A 405 -32.36 -21.34 25.62
C LEU A 405 -30.86 -21.44 25.94
N LYS A 406 -30.33 -22.67 26.02
CA LYS A 406 -28.90 -22.92 26.29
C LYS A 406 -28.00 -22.71 25.08
N GLU A 407 -28.55 -22.84 23.88
CA GLU A 407 -27.81 -22.89 22.63
C GLU A 407 -27.44 -21.49 22.10
N GLY A 408 -27.93 -20.43 22.76
CA GLY A 408 -27.66 -19.04 22.40
C GLY A 408 -28.40 -18.59 21.14
N LEU A 409 -27.88 -17.56 20.46
CA LEU A 409 -28.44 -17.00 19.23
C LEU A 409 -28.48 -18.05 18.09
N GLN A 410 -29.69 -18.48 17.70
CA GLN A 410 -29.88 -19.45 16.62
C GLN A 410 -30.10 -18.77 15.26
N LYS A 411 -29.50 -19.35 14.21
CA LYS A 411 -29.73 -18.94 12.82
C LYS A 411 -30.96 -19.65 12.26
N TYR A 412 -31.80 -18.90 11.55
CA TYR A 412 -32.89 -19.45 10.75
C TYR A 412 -32.37 -19.70 9.33
N VAL A 413 -32.44 -20.94 8.86
CA VAL A 413 -31.87 -21.33 7.56
C VAL A 413 -32.88 -21.04 6.44
N TYR A 414 -32.46 -20.23 5.47
CA TYR A 414 -33.23 -19.88 4.29
C TYR A 414 -32.33 -19.83 3.04
N PRO A 415 -32.65 -20.58 1.97
CA PRO A 415 -33.66 -21.65 1.92
C PRO A 415 -33.33 -22.81 2.88
N PRO A 416 -34.32 -23.61 3.34
CA PRO A 416 -34.07 -24.76 4.21
C PRO A 416 -33.22 -25.82 3.50
N GLU A 417 -32.37 -26.56 4.25
CA GLU A 417 -31.44 -27.56 3.69
C GLU A 417 -32.16 -28.71 2.95
N THR A 418 -33.37 -29.05 3.40
CA THR A 418 -34.24 -30.06 2.77
C THR A 418 -35.33 -29.37 1.96
N THR A 419 -35.14 -29.31 0.64
CA THR A 419 -36.10 -28.70 -0.31
C THR A 419 -36.97 -29.74 -1.04
N GLU A 420 -36.77 -31.04 -0.77
CA GLU A 420 -37.43 -32.15 -1.46
C GLU A 420 -38.97 -32.10 -1.41
N ASP A 421 -39.55 -31.48 -0.38
CA ASP A 421 -41.01 -31.32 -0.21
C ASP A 421 -41.62 -30.12 -0.97
N PHE A 422 -40.81 -29.30 -1.66
CA PHE A 422 -41.24 -28.07 -2.33
C PHE A 422 -41.17 -28.21 -3.86
N GLU A 423 -42.22 -28.79 -4.47
CA GLU A 423 -42.31 -29.03 -5.93
C GLU A 423 -42.56 -27.76 -6.79
N MET A 424 -42.58 -26.56 -6.21
CA MET A 424 -42.85 -25.31 -6.96
C MET A 424 -41.58 -24.60 -7.42
N GLU A 425 -41.55 -24.23 -8.71
CA GLU A 425 -40.58 -23.25 -9.25
C GLU A 425 -40.58 -21.97 -8.39
N ASN A 426 -39.41 -21.51 -7.94
CA ASN A 426 -39.24 -20.35 -7.06
C ASN A 426 -39.92 -20.45 -5.68
N ALA A 427 -40.01 -21.63 -5.08
CA ALA A 427 -40.52 -21.78 -3.71
C ALA A 427 -39.79 -20.90 -2.67
N PHE A 428 -38.51 -20.62 -2.92
CA PHE A 428 -37.66 -19.79 -2.06
C PHE A 428 -37.02 -18.67 -2.88
N PRO A 429 -37.74 -17.55 -3.11
CA PRO A 429 -37.19 -16.45 -3.89
C PRO A 429 -36.06 -15.73 -3.13
N PRO A 430 -35.03 -15.21 -3.82
CA PRO A 430 -33.99 -14.39 -3.22
C PRO A 430 -34.53 -13.20 -2.42
N ILE A 431 -33.79 -12.78 -1.41
CA ILE A 431 -34.12 -11.61 -0.59
C ILE A 431 -33.41 -10.39 -1.18
N GLU A 432 -34.15 -9.32 -1.44
CA GLU A 432 -33.55 -8.06 -1.86
C GLU A 432 -32.99 -7.32 -0.66
N VAL A 433 -31.77 -6.84 -0.78
CA VAL A 433 -31.02 -6.12 0.25
C VAL A 433 -30.67 -4.74 -0.27
N MET A 434 -30.92 -3.73 0.57
CA MET A 434 -30.56 -2.34 0.28
C MET A 434 -29.60 -1.85 1.34
N LEU A 435 -28.39 -1.52 0.91
CA LEU A 435 -27.30 -1.06 1.77
C LEU A 435 -26.88 0.35 1.37
N LYS A 436 -26.52 1.15 2.37
CA LYS A 436 -25.84 2.41 2.13
C LYS A 436 -24.34 2.18 2.18
N VAL A 437 -23.63 2.59 1.14
CA VAL A 437 -22.16 2.54 1.08
C VAL A 437 -21.62 3.51 2.13
N HIS A 438 -20.63 3.04 2.90
CA HIS A 438 -20.03 3.81 3.98
C HIS A 438 -19.43 5.15 3.47
N GLU A 439 -19.52 6.21 4.27
CA GLU A 439 -19.14 7.55 3.82
C GLU A 439 -17.62 7.72 3.59
N ASN A 440 -16.81 7.01 4.39
CA ASN A 440 -15.36 7.09 4.34
C ASN A 440 -14.70 6.38 3.16
N VAL A 441 -15.46 5.65 2.34
CA VAL A 441 -14.92 4.93 1.18
C VAL A 441 -15.35 5.58 -0.13
N ILE A 442 -14.43 5.54 -1.09
CA ILE A 442 -14.61 6.08 -2.44
C ILE A 442 -14.55 4.92 -3.42
N PHE A 443 -15.63 4.78 -4.19
CA PHE A 443 -15.66 3.89 -5.35
C PHE A 443 -15.53 4.71 -6.63
N PHE A 444 -14.64 4.28 -7.53
CA PHE A 444 -14.38 4.88 -8.83
C PHE A 444 -15.26 4.31 -9.93
N GLU A 445 -15.69 3.07 -9.74
CA GLU A 445 -16.59 2.33 -10.60
C GLU A 445 -17.80 1.87 -9.77
N ALA A 446 -18.81 1.26 -10.41
CA ALA A 446 -19.92 0.69 -9.66
C ALA A 446 -19.39 -0.43 -8.74
N PRO A 447 -19.67 -0.39 -7.43
CA PRO A 447 -19.21 -1.41 -6.49
C PRO A 447 -19.76 -2.78 -6.88
N MET A 448 -18.89 -3.80 -6.82
CA MET A 448 -19.30 -5.19 -6.94
C MET A 448 -19.60 -5.74 -5.55
N VAL A 449 -20.51 -6.70 -5.47
CA VAL A 449 -20.91 -7.36 -4.23
C VAL A 449 -20.27 -8.74 -4.18
N ALA A 450 -19.68 -9.10 -3.05
CA ALA A 450 -19.12 -10.43 -2.84
C ALA A 450 -19.62 -11.02 -1.52
N ARG A 451 -20.02 -12.29 -1.55
CA ARG A 451 -20.46 -13.06 -0.38
C ARG A 451 -19.33 -13.93 0.15
N TRP A 452 -19.28 -14.13 1.46
CA TRP A 452 -18.30 -14.99 2.08
C TRP A 452 -18.68 -16.46 1.93
N ASP A 453 -17.73 -17.29 1.52
CA ASP A 453 -17.83 -18.74 1.56
C ASP A 453 -17.13 -19.27 2.82
N ALA A 454 -17.92 -19.77 3.78
CA ALA A 454 -17.40 -20.27 5.05
C ALA A 454 -16.61 -21.58 4.91
N GLU A 455 -16.94 -22.42 3.92
CA GLU A 455 -16.27 -23.70 3.70
C GLU A 455 -14.90 -23.48 3.05
N GLY A 456 -14.88 -22.70 1.96
CA GLY A 456 -13.66 -22.35 1.23
C GLY A 456 -12.79 -21.27 1.88
N LYS A 457 -13.35 -20.49 2.82
CA LYS A 457 -12.71 -19.34 3.47
C LYS A 457 -12.19 -18.28 2.49
N HIS A 458 -13.01 -17.98 1.47
CA HIS A 458 -12.73 -16.94 0.48
C HIS A 458 -14.03 -16.21 0.09
N TRP A 459 -13.90 -15.11 -0.64
CA TRP A 459 -15.06 -14.37 -1.18
C TRP A 459 -15.50 -14.97 -2.52
N LYS A 460 -16.81 -14.94 -2.81
CA LYS A 460 -17.40 -15.38 -4.09
C LYS A 460 -18.42 -14.37 -4.62
N THR A 461 -18.69 -14.39 -5.92
CA THR A 461 -19.66 -13.51 -6.60
C THR A 461 -20.95 -14.21 -7.03
N ASP A 462 -21.12 -15.50 -6.75
CA ASP A 462 -22.32 -16.28 -7.03
C ASP A 462 -23.44 -16.05 -5.99
N GLY A 463 -24.66 -16.50 -6.31
CA GLY A 463 -25.83 -16.33 -5.45
C GLY A 463 -26.27 -14.87 -5.28
N ILE A 464 -25.73 -13.95 -6.10
CA ILE A 464 -26.03 -12.52 -6.12
C ILE A 464 -26.60 -12.16 -7.49
N SER A 465 -27.70 -11.41 -7.51
CA SER A 465 -28.33 -10.94 -8.74
C SER A 465 -28.94 -9.54 -8.59
N ASN A 466 -29.41 -8.94 -9.68
CA ASN A 466 -30.10 -7.65 -9.71
C ASN A 466 -29.32 -6.50 -9.02
N VAL A 467 -27.99 -6.49 -9.16
CA VAL A 467 -27.14 -5.45 -8.56
C VAL A 467 -27.38 -4.11 -9.27
N SER A 468 -27.73 -3.09 -8.49
CA SER A 468 -27.93 -1.71 -8.95
C SER A 468 -27.33 -0.76 -7.93
N TYR A 469 -26.53 0.20 -8.40
CA TYR A 469 -25.93 1.24 -7.56
C TYR A 469 -26.39 2.63 -7.98
N GLN A 470 -26.83 3.41 -6.99
CA GLN A 470 -27.22 4.81 -7.14
C GLN A 470 -26.16 5.70 -6.47
N PRO A 471 -25.23 6.30 -7.25
CA PRO A 471 -24.10 7.05 -6.68
C PRO A 471 -24.49 8.25 -5.82
N GLU A 472 -25.58 8.96 -6.18
CA GLU A 472 -26.01 10.18 -5.49
C GLU A 472 -26.48 9.90 -4.05
N ASP A 473 -27.23 8.80 -3.88
CA ASP A 473 -27.72 8.37 -2.56
C ASP A 473 -26.75 7.42 -1.84
N ARG A 474 -25.68 7.01 -2.54
CA ARG A 474 -24.76 5.94 -2.13
C ARG A 474 -25.51 4.65 -1.77
N LEU A 475 -26.59 4.35 -2.48
CA LEU A 475 -27.45 3.21 -2.23
C LEU A 475 -27.13 2.08 -3.21
N ILE A 476 -26.76 0.92 -2.69
CA ILE A 476 -26.63 -0.31 -3.47
C ILE A 476 -27.78 -1.25 -3.14
N THR A 477 -28.42 -1.78 -4.18
CA THR A 477 -29.52 -2.75 -4.09
C THR A 477 -29.12 -4.01 -4.83
N PHE A 478 -29.35 -5.18 -4.24
CA PHE A 478 -29.03 -6.47 -4.85
C PHE A 478 -29.89 -7.58 -4.22
N SER A 479 -30.05 -8.69 -4.92
CA SER A 479 -30.76 -9.88 -4.43
C SER A 479 -29.78 -10.97 -4.02
N LEU A 480 -29.99 -11.58 -2.86
CA LEU A 480 -29.21 -12.71 -2.33
C LEU A 480 -30.04 -13.98 -2.23
N GLU A 481 -29.48 -15.10 -2.70
CA GLU A 481 -30.07 -16.42 -2.52
C GLU A 481 -29.98 -16.91 -1.07
N THR A 482 -28.82 -16.71 -0.44
CA THR A 482 -28.54 -17.13 0.95
C THR A 482 -27.91 -15.97 1.71
N PHE A 483 -28.40 -15.74 2.94
CA PHE A 483 -27.85 -14.73 3.84
C PHE A 483 -26.53 -15.16 4.46
N GLY A 484 -25.63 -14.20 4.65
CA GLY A 484 -24.32 -14.39 5.25
C GLY A 484 -23.51 -13.10 5.24
N PRO A 485 -22.21 -13.15 5.55
CA PRO A 485 -21.32 -11.99 5.42
C PRO A 485 -21.16 -11.59 3.95
N VAL A 486 -21.26 -10.30 3.70
CA VAL A 486 -21.11 -9.70 2.37
C VAL A 486 -20.19 -8.49 2.47
N THR A 487 -19.41 -8.22 1.44
CA THR A 487 -18.58 -7.02 1.33
C THR A 487 -18.74 -6.39 -0.05
N LEU A 488 -18.31 -5.14 -0.17
CA LEU A 488 -18.23 -4.44 -1.44
C LEU A 488 -16.79 -4.47 -1.91
N ILE A 489 -16.58 -4.75 -3.19
CA ILE A 489 -15.26 -4.87 -3.79
C ILE A 489 -15.11 -3.94 -4.99
N GLN A 490 -13.86 -3.57 -5.27
CA GLN A 490 -13.45 -2.84 -6.45
C GLN A 490 -12.08 -3.36 -6.91
N ASP A 491 -11.77 -3.18 -8.19
CA ASP A 491 -10.41 -3.34 -8.70
C ASP A 491 -9.43 -2.51 -7.85
N ALA A 492 -8.44 -3.20 -7.28
CA ALA A 492 -7.42 -2.62 -6.41
C ALA A 492 -6.46 -1.71 -7.19
N HIS A 493 -6.42 -1.83 -8.51
CA HIS A 493 -5.52 -1.12 -9.40
C HIS A 493 -6.21 -0.08 -10.28
N VAL A 494 -7.46 0.28 -9.98
CA VAL A 494 -8.24 1.29 -10.74
C VAL A 494 -7.52 2.64 -10.93
N ASN A 495 -6.61 2.99 -10.02
CA ASN A 495 -5.81 4.23 -10.04
C ASN A 495 -4.42 4.04 -10.64
N MET A 496 -4.15 2.88 -11.27
CA MET A 496 -2.90 2.53 -11.95
C MET A 496 -3.21 2.13 -13.42
N PRO A 497 -2.35 2.46 -14.39
CA PRO A 497 -1.11 3.22 -14.25
C PRO A 497 -1.38 4.71 -13.98
N TYR A 498 -0.38 5.40 -13.44
CA TYR A 498 -0.42 6.84 -13.20
C TYR A 498 -0.25 7.60 -14.51
N GLN A 499 -0.96 8.72 -14.66
CA GLN A 499 -0.84 9.61 -15.82
C GLN A 499 0.35 10.56 -15.69
N SER A 500 0.62 11.04 -14.47
CA SER A 500 1.77 11.88 -14.16
C SER A 500 2.01 11.94 -12.66
N TRP A 501 3.20 12.37 -12.25
CA TRP A 501 3.53 12.64 -10.86
C TRP A 501 4.55 13.78 -10.74
N GLU A 502 4.54 14.47 -9.61
CA GLU A 502 5.53 15.49 -9.24
C GLU A 502 5.85 15.39 -7.75
N LEU A 503 7.13 15.29 -7.41
CA LEU A 503 7.64 15.44 -6.05
C LEU A 503 8.30 16.81 -5.94
N ARG A 504 7.83 17.68 -5.06
CA ARG A 504 8.40 19.03 -4.89
C ARG A 504 8.69 19.36 -3.42
N PRO A 505 9.81 20.05 -3.13
CA PRO A 505 10.09 20.53 -1.78
C PRO A 505 9.10 21.62 -1.36
N LEU A 506 8.72 21.59 -0.09
CA LEU A 506 7.98 22.64 0.59
C LEU A 506 8.84 23.32 1.66
N ASP A 507 9.76 22.59 2.27
CA ASP A 507 10.75 23.04 3.25
C ASP A 507 11.88 22.00 3.34
N VAL A 508 12.91 22.24 4.16
CA VAL A 508 14.08 21.35 4.30
C VAL A 508 13.67 19.90 4.61
N ASN A 509 12.73 19.71 5.55
CA ASN A 509 12.23 18.38 5.93
C ASN A 509 10.75 18.21 5.58
N LYS A 510 10.31 18.82 4.47
CA LYS A 510 8.92 18.76 4.03
C LYS A 510 8.80 18.74 2.50
N VAL A 511 8.10 17.75 1.95
CA VAL A 511 7.80 17.66 0.51
C VAL A 511 6.31 17.46 0.25
N LEU A 512 5.90 17.77 -0.98
CA LEU A 512 4.61 17.40 -1.54
C LEU A 512 4.82 16.44 -2.70
N LEU A 513 4.27 15.24 -2.61
CA LEU A 513 4.11 14.32 -3.72
C LEU A 513 2.70 14.48 -4.30
N THR A 514 2.60 14.75 -5.58
CA THR A 514 1.34 14.78 -6.34
C THR A 514 1.33 13.61 -7.31
N VAL A 515 0.32 12.74 -7.21
CA VAL A 515 0.12 11.62 -8.14
C VAL A 515 -1.20 11.84 -8.86
N THR A 516 -1.16 11.86 -10.18
CA THR A 516 -2.32 12.02 -11.05
C THR A 516 -2.59 10.70 -11.75
N THR A 517 -3.82 10.24 -11.62
CA THR A 517 -4.35 8.98 -12.16
C THR A 517 -5.52 9.30 -13.09
N VAL A 518 -6.14 8.27 -13.67
CA VAL A 518 -7.30 8.46 -14.57
C VAL A 518 -8.47 9.15 -13.86
N PHE A 519 -8.74 8.82 -12.60
CA PHE A 519 -9.90 9.31 -11.87
C PHE A 519 -9.57 10.39 -10.83
N THR A 520 -8.31 10.43 -10.37
CA THR A 520 -7.92 11.20 -9.20
C THR A 520 -6.59 11.93 -9.30
N GLU A 521 -6.50 13.07 -8.62
CA GLU A 521 -5.24 13.69 -8.24
C GLU A 521 -5.11 13.63 -6.71
N ILE A 522 -4.09 12.92 -6.22
CA ILE A 522 -3.81 12.74 -4.81
C ILE A 522 -2.56 13.53 -4.44
N GLN A 523 -2.68 14.39 -3.44
CA GLN A 523 -1.57 15.18 -2.91
C GLN A 523 -1.19 14.71 -1.50
N ILE A 524 0.05 14.27 -1.33
CA ILE A 524 0.59 13.70 -0.10
C ILE A 524 1.71 14.60 0.41
N GLN A 525 1.59 15.09 1.63
CA GLN A 525 2.68 15.78 2.32
C GLN A 525 3.48 14.79 3.16
N VAL A 526 4.79 14.83 3.01
CA VAL A 526 5.72 14.14 3.90
C VAL A 526 6.43 15.20 4.73
N LYS A 527 6.46 15.02 6.06
CA LYS A 527 7.20 15.88 6.99
C LYS A 527 7.89 14.99 8.03
N GLU A 528 9.20 15.11 8.13
CA GLU A 528 10.00 14.25 9.02
C GLU A 528 9.66 12.76 8.80
N ASN A 529 9.21 12.04 9.84
CA ASN A 529 8.83 10.63 9.77
C ASN A 529 7.33 10.38 9.52
N LEU A 530 6.57 11.38 9.06
CA LEU A 530 5.11 11.31 8.94
C LEU A 530 4.63 11.68 7.54
N CYS A 531 3.52 11.07 7.14
CA CYS A 531 2.77 11.35 5.93
C CYS A 531 1.38 11.89 6.29
N MET A 532 0.83 12.75 5.42
CA MET A 532 -0.50 13.31 5.55
C MET A 532 -1.12 13.50 4.18
N LEU A 533 -2.41 13.19 4.06
CA LEU A 533 -3.18 13.51 2.87
C LEU A 533 -3.49 15.01 2.87
N ALA A 534 -2.96 15.74 1.88
CA ALA A 534 -3.10 17.19 1.80
C ALA A 534 -4.35 17.61 1.03
N SER A 535 -4.64 16.95 -0.09
CA SER A 535 -5.91 17.12 -0.81
C SER A 535 -6.17 15.99 -1.79
N ILE A 536 -7.44 15.80 -2.14
CA ILE A 536 -7.87 14.94 -3.23
C ILE A 536 -8.70 15.75 -4.23
N LYS A 537 -8.48 15.50 -5.51
CA LYS A 537 -9.42 15.89 -6.57
C LYS A 537 -9.95 14.65 -7.25
N LEU A 538 -11.27 14.52 -7.33
CA LEU A 538 -11.98 13.50 -8.11
C LEU A 538 -12.50 14.15 -9.38
N ASN A 539 -12.12 13.65 -10.56
CA ASN A 539 -12.54 14.22 -11.85
C ASN A 539 -12.36 15.76 -11.91
N ASN A 540 -11.21 16.25 -11.46
CA ASN A 540 -10.84 17.68 -11.34
C ASN A 540 -11.66 18.53 -10.35
N LYS A 541 -12.49 17.91 -9.50
CA LYS A 541 -13.22 18.60 -8.42
C LYS A 541 -12.63 18.22 -7.07
N ARG A 542 -12.39 19.22 -6.22
CA ARG A 542 -11.91 18.98 -4.85
C ARG A 542 -12.92 18.12 -4.08
N HIS A 543 -12.44 17.08 -3.43
CA HIS A 543 -13.22 16.20 -2.58
C HIS A 543 -12.63 16.24 -1.17
N SER A 544 -13.48 16.40 -0.16
CA SER A 544 -13.05 16.37 1.24
C SER A 544 -13.07 14.94 1.73
N SER A 545 -12.01 14.52 2.42
CA SER A 545 -11.90 13.20 3.04
C SER A 545 -11.63 13.35 4.53
N ALA A 546 -12.17 12.43 5.32
CA ALA A 546 -11.88 12.32 6.75
C ALA A 546 -10.40 11.97 7.07
N LEU A 547 -9.61 11.64 6.04
CA LEU A 547 -8.16 11.40 6.13
C LEU A 547 -7.33 12.67 5.97
N GLU A 548 -7.91 13.77 5.48
CA GLU A 548 -7.20 15.05 5.37
C GLU A 548 -6.75 15.52 6.77
N GLU A 549 -5.59 16.20 6.83
CA GLU A 549 -5.03 16.80 8.06
C GLU A 549 -4.55 15.83 9.15
N LYS A 550 -4.64 14.51 8.95
CA LYS A 550 -4.12 13.50 9.88
C LYS A 550 -2.70 13.06 9.53
N TRP A 551 -1.75 13.32 10.43
CA TRP A 551 -0.37 12.85 10.30
C TRP A 551 -0.24 11.42 10.82
N MET A 552 0.34 10.54 10.00
CA MET A 552 0.50 9.10 10.28
C MET A 552 1.90 8.63 9.91
N SER A 553 2.35 7.48 10.43
CA SER A 553 3.54 6.81 9.89
C SER A 553 3.30 6.44 8.42
N PRO A 554 4.35 6.27 7.59
CA PRO A 554 4.16 5.87 6.19
C PRO A 554 3.33 4.58 6.03
N VAL A 555 3.54 3.58 6.89
CA VAL A 555 2.81 2.31 6.85
C VAL A 555 1.34 2.51 7.22
N SER A 556 1.04 3.18 8.34
CA SER A 556 -0.35 3.51 8.72
C SER A 556 -1.05 4.36 7.66
N PHE A 557 -0.34 5.31 7.06
CA PHE A 557 -0.86 6.15 5.98
C PHE A 557 -1.25 5.33 4.74
N ILE A 558 -0.39 4.41 4.31
CA ILE A 558 -0.66 3.51 3.18
C ILE A 558 -1.90 2.65 3.45
N ILE A 559 -2.03 2.09 4.66
CA ILE A 559 -3.20 1.30 5.05
C ILE A 559 -4.47 2.16 4.99
N ALA A 560 -4.45 3.33 5.62
CA ALA A 560 -5.61 4.22 5.66
C ALA A 560 -6.07 4.66 4.26
N LEU A 561 -5.13 4.96 3.35
CA LEU A 561 -5.48 5.30 1.96
C LEU A 561 -6.11 4.10 1.23
N LYS A 562 -5.58 2.89 1.41
CA LYS A 562 -6.13 1.67 0.80
C LYS A 562 -7.54 1.39 1.31
N GLU A 563 -7.78 1.49 2.62
CA GLU A 563 -9.08 1.26 3.24
C GLU A 563 -10.14 2.29 2.81
N ALA A 564 -9.71 3.51 2.44
CA ALA A 564 -10.59 4.54 1.87
C ALA A 564 -10.87 4.37 0.35
N GLY A 565 -10.27 3.37 -0.30
CA GLY A 565 -10.39 3.14 -1.75
C GLY A 565 -9.38 3.91 -2.60
N LEU A 566 -8.48 4.69 -2.00
CA LEU A 566 -7.49 5.53 -2.68
C LEU A 566 -6.15 4.79 -2.88
N ASN A 567 -6.23 3.57 -3.40
CA ASN A 567 -5.03 2.75 -3.57
C ASN A 567 -4.16 3.23 -4.75
N ILE A 568 -2.95 3.71 -4.44
CA ILE A 568 -1.88 4.02 -5.41
C ILE A 568 -0.58 3.29 -5.04
N PHE A 569 -0.69 2.14 -4.38
CA PHE A 569 0.47 1.40 -3.86
C PHE A 569 0.45 -0.02 -4.42
N PRO A 570 1.17 -0.26 -5.53
CA PRO A 570 1.24 -1.58 -6.13
C PRO A 570 1.83 -2.60 -5.16
N THR A 571 1.46 -3.85 -5.37
CA THR A 571 2.00 -5.03 -4.68
C THR A 571 2.90 -5.82 -5.63
N GLY A 572 3.63 -6.82 -5.13
CA GLY A 572 4.45 -7.69 -5.99
C GLY A 572 3.65 -8.40 -7.10
N HIS A 573 2.34 -8.53 -6.97
CA HIS A 573 1.45 -9.17 -7.95
C HIS A 573 0.76 -8.17 -8.89
N SER A 574 0.87 -6.86 -8.65
CA SER A 574 0.12 -5.85 -9.41
C SER A 574 0.43 -5.83 -10.90
N HIS A 575 1.64 -6.23 -11.29
CA HIS A 575 2.06 -6.30 -12.69
C HIS A 575 1.31 -7.37 -13.53
N PHE A 576 0.56 -8.28 -12.89
CA PHE A 576 -0.31 -9.23 -13.60
C PHE A 576 -1.66 -8.63 -14.02
N TYR A 577 -2.08 -7.52 -13.41
CA TYR A 577 -3.41 -6.94 -13.57
C TYR A 577 -3.38 -5.60 -14.30
N VAL A 578 -2.25 -4.89 -14.25
CA VAL A 578 -2.08 -3.58 -14.89
C VAL A 578 -0.83 -3.55 -15.76
N VAL A 579 -0.91 -2.81 -16.87
CA VAL A 579 0.23 -2.56 -17.75
C VAL A 579 1.28 -1.76 -16.98
N THR A 580 2.51 -2.28 -16.94
CA THR A 580 3.64 -1.65 -16.26
C THR A 580 4.77 -1.35 -17.23
N ASN A 581 5.52 -0.30 -16.94
CA ASN A 581 6.79 0.00 -17.56
C ASN A 581 7.91 -0.61 -16.71
N TYR A 582 8.04 -1.94 -16.77
CA TYR A 582 8.95 -2.67 -15.89
C TYR A 582 10.37 -2.09 -15.91
N LYS A 583 10.86 -1.68 -14.72
CA LYS A 583 12.24 -1.28 -14.47
C LYS A 583 12.92 -2.30 -13.57
N LEU A 584 14.23 -2.47 -13.74
CA LEU A 584 15.02 -3.32 -12.85
C LEU A 584 14.93 -2.79 -11.40
N PRO A 585 14.56 -3.63 -10.42
CA PRO A 585 14.38 -3.20 -9.02
C PRO A 585 15.59 -2.46 -8.43
N LEU A 586 16.82 -2.91 -8.73
CA LEU A 586 18.04 -2.23 -8.27
C LEU A 586 18.20 -0.81 -8.83
N VAL A 587 17.80 -0.58 -10.09
CA VAL A 587 17.88 0.75 -10.72
C VAL A 587 16.84 1.67 -10.11
N GLU A 588 15.62 1.16 -9.92
CA GLU A 588 14.51 1.87 -9.30
C GLU A 588 14.84 2.23 -7.83
N MET A 589 15.38 1.30 -7.04
CA MET A 589 15.81 1.55 -5.66
C MET A 589 16.87 2.66 -5.58
N LYS A 590 17.95 2.54 -6.38
CA LYS A 590 19.04 3.53 -6.39
C LYS A 590 18.56 4.90 -6.84
N ALA A 591 17.60 4.96 -7.79
CA ALA A 591 17.00 6.21 -8.22
C ALA A 591 16.23 6.87 -7.07
N TYR A 592 15.34 6.12 -6.40
CA TYR A 592 14.53 6.65 -5.30
C TYR A 592 15.35 7.10 -4.09
N ARG A 593 16.40 6.36 -3.72
CA ARG A 593 17.30 6.78 -2.64
C ARG A 593 17.91 8.16 -2.92
N GLN A 594 18.42 8.35 -4.13
CA GLN A 594 19.06 9.60 -4.52
C GLN A 594 18.06 10.72 -4.75
N MET A 595 16.86 10.43 -5.27
CA MET A 595 15.75 11.39 -5.31
C MET A 595 15.37 11.85 -3.91
N ALA A 596 15.32 10.94 -2.93
CA ALA A 596 15.02 11.26 -1.54
C ALA A 596 16.11 12.13 -0.90
N LEU A 597 17.40 11.81 -1.11
CA LEU A 597 18.52 12.63 -0.66
C LEU A 597 18.42 14.08 -1.15
N LEU A 598 18.00 14.29 -2.39
CA LEU A 598 17.91 15.60 -3.04
C LEU A 598 16.56 16.31 -2.78
N SER A 599 15.58 15.64 -2.17
CA SER A 599 14.17 16.07 -2.15
C SER A 599 13.89 17.35 -1.35
N SER A 600 14.85 17.83 -0.55
CA SER A 600 14.73 19.08 0.22
C SER A 600 14.98 20.35 -0.61
N ALA A 601 15.63 20.21 -1.78
CA ALA A 601 15.97 21.33 -2.65
C ALA A 601 15.61 21.11 -4.13
N PHE A 602 15.35 19.87 -4.55
CA PHE A 602 15.05 19.53 -5.94
C PHE A 602 13.65 18.97 -6.08
N ALA A 603 12.94 19.45 -7.11
CA ALA A 603 11.70 18.84 -7.55
C ALA A 603 11.97 17.83 -8.66
N PHE A 604 11.22 16.73 -8.64
CA PHE A 604 11.25 15.66 -9.62
C PHE A 604 9.88 15.49 -10.26
N GLY A 605 9.84 15.13 -11.54
CA GLY A 605 8.58 14.97 -12.25
C GLY A 605 8.59 13.85 -13.27
N TRP A 606 7.40 13.35 -13.57
CA TRP A 606 7.15 12.37 -14.62
C TRP A 606 7.67 12.83 -15.99
N SER A 607 8.13 11.88 -16.79
CA SER A 607 8.56 12.08 -18.18
C SER A 607 8.00 10.98 -19.08
N ARG A 608 7.39 11.35 -20.21
CA ARG A 608 6.84 10.35 -21.16
C ARG A 608 7.92 9.45 -21.76
N TRP A 609 9.17 9.93 -21.75
CA TRP A 609 10.32 9.20 -22.26
C TRP A 609 10.73 8.01 -21.40
N ASN A 610 10.22 7.92 -20.17
CA ASN A 610 10.47 6.78 -19.29
C ASN A 610 9.90 5.48 -19.88
N THR A 611 8.78 5.55 -20.61
CA THR A 611 8.14 4.40 -21.25
C THR A 611 8.91 3.90 -22.47
N GLU A 612 9.59 4.81 -23.18
CA GLU A 612 10.38 4.51 -24.37
C GLU A 612 11.80 3.99 -24.04
N CYS A 613 12.25 4.15 -22.79
CA CYS A 613 13.58 3.71 -22.38
C CYS A 613 13.60 2.25 -21.89
N ASP A 614 14.73 1.59 -22.08
CA ASP A 614 14.89 0.18 -21.71
C ASP A 614 14.75 -0.05 -20.19
N PRO A 615 14.41 -1.27 -19.73
CA PRO A 615 14.21 -1.57 -18.30
C PRO A 615 15.41 -1.30 -17.38
N LYS A 616 16.61 -1.16 -17.94
CA LYS A 616 17.83 -0.85 -17.18
C LYS A 616 18.00 0.65 -16.95
N ASN A 617 17.16 1.49 -17.56
CA ASN A 617 17.22 2.92 -17.48
C ASN A 617 15.90 3.49 -16.96
N VAL A 618 16.00 4.59 -16.21
CA VAL A 618 14.86 5.42 -15.82
C VAL A 618 15.06 6.82 -16.35
N VAL A 619 13.98 7.47 -16.77
CA VAL A 619 14.01 8.85 -17.27
C VAL A 619 12.99 9.67 -16.51
N PHE A 620 13.40 10.81 -15.97
CA PHE A 620 12.51 11.73 -15.25
C PHE A 620 13.00 13.17 -15.37
N LYS A 621 12.14 14.10 -15.00
CA LYS A 621 12.45 15.52 -14.95
C LYS A 621 13.05 15.88 -13.59
N VAL A 622 14.00 16.79 -13.57
CA VAL A 622 14.55 17.40 -12.36
C VAL A 622 14.64 18.92 -12.53
N ARG A 623 14.38 19.64 -11.46
CA ARG A 623 14.67 21.07 -11.36
C ARG A 623 15.07 21.43 -9.95
N GLU A 624 15.96 22.40 -9.83
CA GLU A 624 16.15 23.08 -8.55
C GLU A 624 14.86 23.80 -8.18
N HIS A 625 14.44 23.69 -6.92
CA HIS A 625 13.27 24.38 -6.41
C HIS A 625 13.56 24.91 -5.01
N LEU A 626 14.00 26.16 -4.96
CA LEU A 626 14.12 26.88 -3.71
C LEU A 626 12.75 27.41 -3.30
N THR A 627 12.40 27.19 -2.04
CA THR A 627 11.10 27.45 -1.37
C THR A 627 10.45 28.83 -1.62
N LYS A 628 11.15 29.77 -2.26
CA LYS A 628 10.73 31.16 -2.51
C LYS A 628 10.20 31.42 -3.93
N GLU A 629 10.27 30.46 -4.84
CA GLU A 629 9.80 30.67 -6.22
C GLU A 629 8.29 30.41 -6.35
N GLU A 630 7.55 31.42 -6.81
CA GLU A 630 6.18 31.21 -7.28
C GLU A 630 6.17 30.21 -8.44
N PRO A 631 5.16 29.32 -8.53
CA PRO A 631 5.07 28.34 -9.61
C PRO A 631 5.02 29.05 -10.97
N SER A 632 6.15 29.04 -11.69
CA SER A 632 6.21 29.56 -13.05
C SER A 632 5.41 28.63 -13.98
N PRO A 633 4.64 29.18 -14.95
CA PRO A 633 3.83 28.37 -15.85
C PRO A 633 4.65 27.39 -16.70
N ASN A 634 5.92 27.72 -16.96
CA ASN A 634 6.86 26.91 -17.73
C ASN A 634 8.19 26.79 -16.96
N PRO A 635 8.28 25.89 -15.98
CA PRO A 635 9.52 25.67 -15.25
C PRO A 635 10.59 25.11 -16.18
N ASN A 636 11.84 25.54 -16.01
CA ASN A 636 12.96 25.02 -16.78
C ASN A 636 13.39 23.63 -16.25
N TRP A 637 12.71 22.58 -16.73
CA TRP A 637 13.00 21.20 -16.36
C TRP A 637 14.21 20.65 -17.15
N ASN A 638 15.14 20.03 -16.43
CA ASN A 638 16.17 19.19 -17.03
C ASN A 638 15.68 17.74 -17.07
N PHE A 639 16.09 16.98 -18.08
CA PHE A 639 15.72 15.58 -18.24
C PHE A 639 16.94 14.73 -17.91
N LEU A 640 16.82 13.84 -16.94
CA LEU A 640 17.89 12.92 -16.57
C LEU A 640 17.54 11.50 -16.99
N MET A 641 18.56 10.77 -17.43
CA MET A 641 18.51 9.32 -17.60
C MET A 641 19.50 8.66 -16.65
N PHE A 642 19.09 7.59 -15.99
CA PHE A 642 19.91 6.88 -15.02
C PHE A 642 19.81 5.36 -15.16
N SER A 643 20.96 4.69 -15.17
CA SER A 643 21.06 3.22 -15.31
C SER A 643 21.38 2.46 -14.03
N GLY A 644 21.47 3.15 -12.88
CA GLY A 644 21.92 2.55 -11.62
C GLY A 644 23.43 2.71 -11.34
N ASP A 645 24.21 2.94 -12.40
CA ASP A 645 25.67 3.11 -12.40
C ASP A 645 26.14 4.27 -13.29
N ARG A 646 25.24 4.90 -14.04
CA ARG A 646 25.52 6.07 -14.87
C ARG A 646 24.31 6.99 -14.93
N ALA A 647 24.52 8.27 -14.68
CA ALA A 647 23.58 9.36 -14.84
C ALA A 647 24.02 10.29 -15.98
N GLN A 648 23.06 10.80 -16.75
CA GLN A 648 23.31 11.74 -17.84
C GLN A 648 22.14 12.71 -18.05
N SER A 649 22.46 13.94 -18.46
CA SER A 649 21.48 14.96 -18.84
C SER A 649 21.12 14.85 -20.32
N LEU A 650 19.84 14.76 -20.64
CA LEU A 650 19.36 14.61 -22.01
C LEU A 650 19.13 15.98 -22.66
N LYS A 651 19.44 16.09 -23.95
CA LYS A 651 19.15 17.27 -24.79
C LYS A 651 17.65 17.41 -25.11
N ILE A 652 16.88 16.35 -24.97
CA ILE A 652 15.46 16.31 -25.31
C ILE A 652 14.59 17.03 -24.28
N ASN A 653 13.37 17.35 -24.69
CA ASN A 653 12.30 17.86 -23.85
C ASN A 653 11.00 17.10 -24.11
N GLU A 654 9.90 17.45 -23.45
CA GLU A 654 8.61 16.79 -23.66
C GLU A 654 8.04 16.99 -25.06
N SER A 655 8.41 18.07 -25.77
CA SER A 655 7.91 18.34 -27.12
C SER A 655 8.75 17.73 -28.25
N SER A 656 9.85 17.03 -27.92
CA SER A 656 10.73 16.41 -28.91
C SER A 656 10.01 15.29 -29.67
N GLU A 657 10.23 15.13 -30.97
CA GLU A 657 9.47 14.16 -31.79
C GLU A 657 9.78 12.70 -31.45
N ALA A 658 11.03 12.41 -31.08
CA ALA A 658 11.51 11.06 -30.80
C ALA A 658 12.41 11.02 -29.57
N PHE A 659 12.47 9.85 -28.92
CA PHE A 659 13.37 9.62 -27.82
C PHE A 659 14.82 9.66 -28.30
N SER A 660 15.68 10.37 -27.59
CA SER A 660 17.11 10.45 -27.90
C SER A 660 17.94 10.43 -26.63
N LYS A 661 18.98 9.60 -26.64
CA LYS A 661 20.00 9.51 -25.58
C LYS A 661 21.09 10.57 -25.75
N ALA A 662 20.90 11.54 -26.65
CA ALA A 662 21.85 12.62 -26.90
C ALA A 662 22.04 13.47 -25.64
N LEU A 663 23.31 13.70 -25.32
CA LEU A 663 23.73 14.45 -24.15
C LEU A 663 23.44 15.95 -24.32
N LYS A 664 23.00 16.60 -23.25
CA LYS A 664 22.88 18.07 -23.21
C LYS A 664 24.27 18.70 -23.37
N GLU A 665 24.33 19.82 -24.09
CA GLU A 665 25.59 20.54 -24.32
C GLU A 665 26.26 20.90 -23.00
N ASP A 666 27.59 20.75 -22.96
CA ASP A 666 28.45 21.01 -21.80
C ASP A 666 28.12 20.23 -20.52
N THR A 667 27.47 19.07 -20.64
CA THR A 667 27.25 18.15 -19.52
C THR A 667 28.17 16.94 -19.58
N GLU A 668 28.42 16.31 -18.43
CA GLU A 668 29.26 15.11 -18.31
C GLU A 668 28.46 13.91 -17.83
N PHE A 669 29.09 12.72 -17.85
CA PHE A 669 28.54 11.54 -17.21
C PHE A 669 29.02 11.48 -15.76
N HIS A 670 28.12 11.03 -14.89
CA HIS A 670 28.42 10.73 -13.49
C HIS A 670 27.96 9.31 -13.18
N SER A 671 28.50 8.71 -12.12
CA SER A 671 28.09 7.39 -11.66
C SER A 671 26.77 7.41 -10.91
N THR A 672 26.35 8.60 -10.46
CA THR A 672 25.22 8.80 -9.54
C THR A 672 24.38 10.00 -9.97
N LEU A 673 23.09 9.98 -9.64
CA LEU A 673 22.18 11.11 -9.82
C LEU A 673 22.56 12.30 -8.92
N TYR A 674 23.03 12.03 -7.70
CA TYR A 674 23.45 13.07 -6.77
C TYR A 674 24.52 13.98 -7.39
N HIS A 675 25.58 13.39 -7.95
CA HIS A 675 26.70 14.15 -8.54
C HIS A 675 26.29 14.84 -9.85
N MET A 676 25.48 14.19 -10.69
CA MET A 676 24.91 14.81 -11.89
C MET A 676 24.09 16.06 -11.58
N VAL A 677 23.33 16.05 -10.47
CA VAL A 677 22.54 17.21 -10.04
C VAL A 677 23.45 18.27 -9.40
N LYS A 678 24.39 17.86 -8.55
CA LYS A 678 25.37 18.69 -7.85
C LYS A 678 26.16 19.60 -8.80
N ASP A 679 26.55 19.11 -9.97
CA ASP A 679 27.29 19.89 -10.99
C ASP A 679 26.53 21.13 -11.50
N SER A 680 25.19 21.09 -11.45
CA SER A 680 24.31 22.19 -11.89
C SER A 680 23.60 22.91 -10.74
N ALA A 681 23.83 22.47 -9.50
CA ALA A 681 23.15 22.94 -8.32
C ALA A 681 23.74 24.24 -7.78
N SER A 682 22.90 25.12 -7.23
CA SER A 682 23.36 26.25 -6.45
C SER A 682 23.93 25.82 -5.09
N GLU A 683 24.83 26.64 -4.52
CA GLU A 683 25.36 26.41 -3.17
C GLU A 683 24.23 26.38 -2.11
N GLU A 684 23.21 27.22 -2.27
CA GLU A 684 22.04 27.25 -1.37
C GLU A 684 21.26 25.93 -1.44
N ALA A 685 21.08 25.35 -2.62
CA ALA A 685 20.40 24.06 -2.79
C ALA A 685 21.18 22.93 -2.09
N MET A 686 22.50 22.88 -2.28
CA MET A 686 23.34 21.85 -1.66
C MET A 686 23.44 22.00 -0.14
N GLU A 687 23.42 23.23 0.39
CA GLU A 687 23.34 23.48 1.82
C GLU A 687 22.03 22.96 2.42
N LYS A 688 20.90 23.14 1.73
CA LYS A 688 19.61 22.56 2.15
C LYS A 688 19.63 21.04 2.14
N VAL A 689 20.18 20.44 1.09
CA VAL A 689 20.37 18.99 0.99
C VAL A 689 21.15 18.46 2.20
N GLY A 690 22.26 19.12 2.56
CA GLY A 690 23.08 18.73 3.71
C GLY A 690 22.42 18.92 5.10
N ARG A 691 21.34 19.69 5.20
CA ARG A 691 20.59 19.92 6.46
C ARG A 691 19.38 18.99 6.62
N SER A 692 19.09 18.16 5.63
CA SER A 692 17.94 17.25 5.64
C SER A 692 18.11 16.18 6.73
N SER A 693 17.04 15.86 7.46
CA SER A 693 17.08 14.81 8.47
C SER A 693 17.00 13.42 7.86
N CYS A 694 17.67 12.44 8.47
CA CYS A 694 17.63 11.05 8.02
C CYS A 694 16.21 10.46 8.02
N GLN A 695 15.38 10.82 9.01
CA GLN A 695 13.98 10.42 9.10
C GLN A 695 13.13 10.92 7.93
N PHE A 696 13.39 12.16 7.49
CA PHE A 696 12.73 12.74 6.33
C PHE A 696 13.14 12.03 5.03
N ILE A 697 14.44 11.85 4.81
CA ILE A 697 14.97 11.16 3.63
C ILE A 697 14.40 9.74 3.55
N ASP A 698 14.42 8.99 4.66
CA ASP A 698 13.87 7.64 4.72
C ASP A 698 12.37 7.60 4.42
N SER A 699 11.58 8.54 4.95
CA SER A 699 10.13 8.57 4.70
C SER A 699 9.77 8.89 3.26
N VAL A 700 10.50 9.82 2.64
CA VAL A 700 10.35 10.12 1.21
C VAL A 700 10.73 8.89 0.38
N CYS A 701 11.86 8.25 0.69
CA CYS A 701 12.29 7.04 0.00
C CYS A 701 11.27 5.90 0.14
N HIS A 702 10.75 5.66 1.34
CA HIS A 702 9.74 4.64 1.61
C HIS A 702 8.46 4.88 0.80
N LEU A 703 8.00 6.13 0.71
CA LEU A 703 6.82 6.49 -0.08
C LEU A 703 7.07 6.29 -1.59
N LEU A 704 8.25 6.66 -2.09
CA LEU A 704 8.64 6.44 -3.49
C LEU A 704 8.73 4.94 -3.84
N LEU A 705 9.35 4.14 -2.97
CA LEU A 705 9.43 2.69 -3.10
C LEU A 705 8.03 2.05 -3.08
N SER A 706 7.13 2.54 -2.23
CA SER A 706 5.77 2.00 -2.09
C SER A 706 4.85 2.37 -3.25
N THR A 707 5.05 3.54 -3.88
CA THR A 707 4.25 4.01 -5.02
C THR A 707 4.78 3.50 -6.36
N ARG A 708 6.08 3.18 -6.45
CA ARG A 708 6.76 2.68 -7.67
C ARG A 708 6.48 3.53 -8.91
N LEU A 709 6.54 4.85 -8.74
CA LEU A 709 6.24 5.85 -9.76
C LEU A 709 6.95 5.55 -11.10
N LEU A 710 8.23 5.17 -11.09
CA LEU A 710 9.03 4.89 -12.28
C LEU A 710 8.60 3.63 -13.05
N SER A 711 7.94 2.67 -12.41
CA SER A 711 7.46 1.43 -13.04
C SER A 711 5.98 1.48 -13.42
N TYR A 712 5.18 2.32 -12.75
CA TYR A 712 3.72 2.39 -12.92
C TYR A 712 3.24 3.72 -13.54
N SER A 713 4.11 4.47 -14.22
CA SER A 713 3.78 5.70 -14.96
C SER A 713 4.38 5.80 -16.36
#